data_AF-A0A1A8D546-F1
#
_entry.id   AF-A0A1A8D546-F1
#
_cell.length_a   1.000
_cell.length_b   1.000
_cell.length_c   1.000
_cell.angle_alpha   90.00
_cell.angle_beta   90.00
_cell.angle_gamma   90.00
#
_symmetry.space_group_name_H-M   'P 1'
#
loop_
_entity.id
_entity.type
_entity.pdbx_description
1 polymer ?
#
loop_
_entity_poly.entity_id
_entity_poly.type
_entity_poly.pdbx_seq_one_letter_code
_entity_poly.pdbx_strand_id
1 'polypeptide(L)'
;MEGNVQQQKTPPLARELTRVFSSYNKHSILLKKNLKETHVFFREIRQNYSNACASTISSDSASLEAVQLSCISFPSHEEEFLRSTVGAAPYILVLGQDCAARYQLLNCLLGERLLPLGTELGEACHGVQGIICKRRKLCFTHGRQTRLSLALPGQYELVHQLAANRGRWDTVPQEDLEIHEECEDPAHRLAELEITLHHPLLQEVKVMVVPCHSVQPIEEALEDCTRNVIPVILYAINQDSLSADQVAELWKVKEMLSFPICFLRVPDASLAASPEPGRRAEKEREKSALHKHLVSLGFINTLTGNCSCGAPTQITAPGAKPQSMLGESFERLNRLLVPFARQVLQNQQVEAANLLNGVHCRCLDLFINQAFDMQRDLQITPRRLEYTREKEGELFNSLMAIANRKQEEMKEMIVETLSSMKEQLLEDAANLEFTDIIVTTNGEPVTSKEIKSCIHLIQELIVVRLNQAVANKLISSVDYLRESFVGTLERCLSSLEKSNMDSSVHNITSNHLKQLLNAAYHVEVTFHSGSSVTRLVWEQIKQIIHRITLVNPPAITPEWKRKVAQDAIESLSAAKLARSICSQFRTRLNSSHEAFAASLRQLEEGHTGRLERTEDLWLRVRKDHAPRLARLSLESRSLRDVLLHGKPKLGRELGRGQYGVVYLCDSWGGHYPCALKSVVPPDDKHWNDLALEFHYTRSLPKHERLVDLHGSVIDHTYGGGSSIAVLLIMERLHRDLYTGLKAGLSLRERLQIALDVVEGMRFLHSQGLVHRDIKLKNVLLDKQNRAKITDLGFCKPEAMMSGSIVGTPIHMAPELFTGKYDNSVDVYAFGILFWYLCTGSVKLPEAFEKCSSKDQLWNNVKKGSRPERVAGFDEECWQLMEACWNGDPSLRPLLGIVQPSLQSIMERLCGCGSEQKSSSLEDSN
;
A
#
# COMPACT_ATOMS: atom_id res chain seq x y z
N MET A 1 -25.90 10.18 67.27
CA MET A 1 -24.72 9.35 67.59
C MET A 1 -24.12 8.92 66.27
N GLU A 2 -22.90 9.37 66.00
CA GLU A 2 -22.12 9.05 64.80
C GLU A 2 -21.75 7.55 64.83
N GLY A 3 -22.43 6.77 63.99
CA GLY A 3 -22.10 5.37 63.76
C GLY A 3 -21.01 5.27 62.71
N ASN A 4 -19.87 4.70 63.09
CA ASN A 4 -18.80 4.26 62.20
C ASN A 4 -19.36 3.51 60.97
N VAL A 5 -19.33 4.15 59.80
CA VAL A 5 -19.51 3.47 58.52
C VAL A 5 -18.22 2.69 58.26
N GLN A 6 -18.19 1.41 58.65
CA GLN A 6 -17.23 0.47 58.10
C GLN A 6 -17.41 0.47 56.58
N GLN A 7 -16.47 1.07 55.85
CA GLN A 7 -16.37 0.89 54.40
C GLN A 7 -16.30 -0.61 54.11
N GLN A 8 -17.40 -1.19 53.62
CA GLN A 8 -17.43 -2.57 53.15
C GLN A 8 -16.40 -2.68 52.02
N LYS A 9 -15.34 -3.47 52.24
CA LYS A 9 -14.29 -3.71 51.25
C LYS A 9 -14.93 -4.47 50.07
N THR A 10 -14.89 -3.88 48.89
CA THR A 10 -15.37 -4.51 47.65
C THR A 10 -14.77 -5.92 47.49
N PRO A 11 -15.58 -6.93 47.12
CA PRO A 11 -15.12 -8.31 46.98
C PRO A 11 -13.97 -8.44 45.97
N PRO A 12 -13.07 -9.44 46.13
CA PRO A 12 -11.98 -9.68 45.18
C PRO A 12 -12.46 -9.83 43.73
N LEU A 13 -13.55 -10.59 43.50
CA LEU A 13 -14.14 -10.81 42.17
C LEU A 13 -14.64 -9.51 41.54
N ALA A 14 -15.50 -8.77 42.26
CA ALA A 14 -16.04 -7.50 41.80
C ALA A 14 -14.91 -6.52 41.45
N ARG A 15 -13.88 -6.42 42.29
CA ARG A 15 -12.72 -5.55 42.07
C ARG A 15 -11.93 -5.90 40.81
N GLU A 16 -11.67 -7.19 40.56
CA GLU A 16 -10.96 -7.61 39.33
C GLU A 16 -11.82 -7.41 38.08
N LEU A 17 -13.12 -7.69 38.14
CA LEU A 17 -14.05 -7.41 37.04
C LEU A 17 -14.13 -5.91 36.76
N THR A 18 -14.20 -5.05 37.78
CA THR A 18 -14.16 -3.59 37.61
C THR A 18 -12.92 -3.17 36.82
N ARG A 19 -11.73 -3.75 37.09
CA ARG A 19 -10.52 -3.45 36.32
C ARG A 19 -10.62 -3.91 34.86
N VAL A 20 -11.24 -5.07 34.60
CA VAL A 20 -11.45 -5.57 33.23
C VAL A 20 -12.35 -4.63 32.44
N PHE A 21 -13.53 -4.29 32.98
CA PHE A 21 -14.48 -3.41 32.31
C PHE A 21 -13.97 -1.96 32.19
N SER A 22 -13.31 -1.43 33.22
CA SER A 22 -12.65 -0.11 33.17
C SER A 22 -11.56 -0.06 32.10
N SER A 23 -10.75 -1.13 31.99
CA SER A 23 -9.76 -1.24 30.91
C SER A 23 -10.43 -1.29 29.53
N TYR A 24 -11.53 -2.03 29.37
CA TYR A 24 -12.30 -2.05 28.13
C TYR A 24 -12.82 -0.65 27.79
N ASN A 25 -13.47 0.04 28.73
CA ASN A 25 -14.03 1.39 28.52
C ASN A 25 -12.93 2.39 28.11
N LYS A 26 -11.76 2.33 28.74
CA LYS A 26 -10.61 3.18 28.38
C LYS A 26 -10.15 2.96 26.94
N HIS A 27 -9.98 1.72 26.50
CA HIS A 27 -9.57 1.41 25.11
C HIS A 27 -10.68 1.74 24.10
N SER A 28 -11.95 1.61 24.50
CA SER A 28 -13.11 1.98 23.67
C SER A 28 -13.12 3.47 23.34
N ILE A 29 -12.72 4.35 24.28
CA ILE A 29 -12.54 5.78 24.02
C ILE A 29 -11.48 6.04 22.95
N LEU A 30 -10.36 5.32 22.99
CA LEU A 30 -9.29 5.44 22.00
C LEU A 30 -9.73 4.97 20.61
N LEU A 31 -10.43 3.82 20.52
CA LEU A 31 -11.02 3.34 19.27
C LEU A 31 -12.03 4.35 18.70
N LYS A 32 -12.92 4.89 19.53
CA LYS A 32 -13.89 5.92 19.13
C LYS A 32 -13.20 7.14 18.54
N LYS A 33 -12.14 7.62 19.20
CA LYS A 33 -11.35 8.76 18.73
C LYS A 33 -10.74 8.47 17.37
N ASN A 34 -10.06 7.33 17.23
CA ASN A 34 -9.38 6.95 16.00
C ASN A 34 -10.38 6.73 14.82
N LEU A 35 -11.52 6.08 15.06
CA LEU A 35 -12.60 5.94 14.07
C LEU A 35 -13.18 7.30 13.66
N LYS A 36 -13.41 8.21 14.62
CA LYS A 36 -13.88 9.57 14.32
C LYS A 36 -12.90 10.32 13.43
N GLU A 37 -11.61 10.32 13.76
CA GLU A 37 -10.57 10.96 12.95
C GLU A 37 -10.44 10.32 11.56
N THR A 38 -10.65 9.00 11.46
CA THR A 38 -10.71 8.28 10.19
C THR A 38 -11.88 8.80 9.32
N HIS A 39 -13.08 8.95 9.89
CA HIS A 39 -14.21 9.52 9.15
C HIS A 39 -13.98 10.97 8.72
N VAL A 40 -13.33 11.78 9.57
CA VAL A 40 -12.96 13.16 9.23
C VAL A 40 -11.99 13.16 8.06
N PHE A 41 -10.94 12.33 8.09
CA PHE A 41 -9.98 12.17 7.00
C PHE A 41 -10.65 11.82 5.65
N PHE A 42 -11.51 10.79 5.62
CA PHE A 42 -12.22 10.42 4.40
C PHE A 42 -13.25 11.45 3.93
N ARG A 43 -13.75 12.32 4.82
CA ARG A 43 -14.63 13.43 4.45
C ARG A 43 -13.84 14.57 3.81
N GLU A 44 -12.71 14.95 4.39
CA GLU A 44 -11.84 16.00 3.87
C GLU A 44 -11.27 15.64 2.50
N ILE A 45 -10.81 14.39 2.33
CA ILE A 45 -10.39 13.86 1.02
C ILE A 45 -11.50 14.08 0.00
N ARG A 46 -12.72 13.59 0.26
CA ARG A 46 -13.86 13.75 -0.66
C ARG A 46 -14.15 15.21 -0.99
N GLN A 47 -14.13 16.10 0.00
CA GLN A 47 -14.38 17.54 -0.20
C GLN A 47 -13.28 18.22 -1.03
N ASN A 48 -12.01 17.94 -0.74
CA ASN A 48 -10.88 18.50 -1.48
C ASN A 48 -10.92 18.09 -2.95
N TYR A 49 -11.36 16.87 -3.26
CA TYR A 49 -11.52 16.40 -4.63
C TYR A 49 -12.75 17.00 -5.32
N SER A 50 -13.91 17.06 -4.65
CA SER A 50 -15.09 17.72 -5.21
C SER A 50 -14.82 19.19 -5.57
N ASN A 51 -14.05 19.89 -4.74
CA ASN A 51 -13.65 21.28 -5.02
C ASN A 51 -12.63 21.39 -6.17
N ALA A 52 -11.68 20.46 -6.29
CA ALA A 52 -10.72 20.42 -7.39
C ALA A 52 -11.39 20.13 -8.75
N CYS A 53 -12.39 19.24 -8.79
CA CYS A 53 -13.20 18.98 -9.98
C CYS A 53 -14.14 20.16 -10.31
N ALA A 54 -14.59 20.92 -9.31
CA ALA A 54 -15.46 22.09 -9.54
C ALA A 54 -14.69 23.32 -10.05
N SER A 55 -13.40 23.46 -9.73
CA SER A 55 -12.55 24.55 -10.24
C SER A 55 -12.01 24.29 -11.66
N THR A 56 -12.17 23.08 -12.19
CA THR A 56 -11.78 22.66 -13.54
C THR A 56 -12.99 22.54 -14.47
N ILE A 57 -13.71 23.64 -14.67
CA ILE A 57 -14.74 23.73 -15.73
C ILE A 57 -14.04 23.98 -17.08
N SER A 58 -13.37 22.95 -17.60
CA SER A 58 -13.20 22.72 -19.03
C SER A 58 -13.27 21.22 -19.27
N SER A 59 -14.28 20.81 -20.02
CA SER A 59 -14.79 19.45 -20.15
C SER A 59 -13.76 18.41 -20.61
N ASP A 60 -13.97 17.19 -20.11
CA ASP A 60 -13.44 15.86 -20.54
C ASP A 60 -12.24 15.25 -19.79
N SER A 61 -11.40 16.03 -19.09
CA SER A 61 -10.27 15.49 -18.29
C SER A 61 -10.61 15.08 -16.85
N ALA A 62 -11.76 15.52 -16.31
CA ALA A 62 -12.21 15.22 -14.94
C ALA A 62 -12.51 13.72 -14.69
N SER A 63 -12.64 12.92 -15.75
CA SER A 63 -13.04 11.51 -15.66
C SER A 63 -11.95 10.58 -15.12
N LEU A 64 -10.66 10.87 -15.36
CA LEU A 64 -9.54 10.01 -14.93
C LEU A 64 -9.02 10.34 -13.53
N GLU A 65 -8.99 11.62 -13.16
CA GLU A 65 -8.64 12.07 -11.80
C GLU A 65 -9.69 11.60 -10.77
N ALA A 66 -10.96 11.57 -11.17
CA ALA A 66 -12.04 10.97 -10.39
C ALA A 66 -11.86 9.44 -10.24
N VAL A 67 -11.42 8.73 -11.28
CA VAL A 67 -11.26 7.27 -11.25
C VAL A 67 -10.09 6.82 -10.37
N GLN A 68 -8.92 7.49 -10.39
CA GLN A 68 -7.74 7.03 -9.62
C GLN A 68 -7.88 7.19 -8.09
N LEU A 69 -8.64 8.19 -7.61
CA LEU A 69 -8.87 8.40 -6.17
C LEU A 69 -10.27 7.94 -5.71
N SER A 70 -11.19 7.61 -6.63
CA SER A 70 -12.43 6.88 -6.30
C SER A 70 -12.17 5.54 -5.60
N CYS A 71 -10.97 4.98 -5.78
CA CYS A 71 -10.49 3.77 -5.13
C CYS A 71 -10.31 3.93 -3.60
N ILE A 72 -10.18 5.17 -3.09
CA ILE A 72 -9.98 5.45 -1.66
C ILE A 72 -11.34 5.67 -1.02
N SER A 73 -11.95 4.56 -0.63
CA SER A 73 -13.23 4.56 0.09
C SER A 73 -13.12 3.75 1.37
N PHE A 74 -13.95 4.11 2.34
CA PHE A 74 -14.19 3.27 3.51
C PHE A 74 -15.25 2.25 3.09
N PRO A 75 -14.94 0.93 3.03
CA PRO A 75 -15.93 -0.06 2.63
C PRO A 75 -17.12 -0.07 3.60
N SER A 76 -18.35 0.01 3.06
CA SER A 76 -19.57 0.22 3.86
C SER A 76 -19.82 -0.88 4.89
N HIS A 77 -19.52 -2.14 4.56
CA HIS A 77 -19.68 -3.27 5.49
C HIS A 77 -18.68 -3.22 6.67
N GLU A 78 -17.44 -2.80 6.42
CA GLU A 78 -16.43 -2.60 7.47
C GLU A 78 -16.81 -1.40 8.36
N GLU A 79 -17.31 -0.33 7.75
CA GLU A 79 -17.81 0.85 8.46
C GLU A 79 -19.02 0.52 9.36
N GLU A 80 -19.97 -0.28 8.87
CA GLU A 80 -21.14 -0.73 9.64
C GLU A 80 -20.75 -1.61 10.84
N PHE A 81 -19.82 -2.55 10.64
CA PHE A 81 -19.26 -3.34 11.73
C PHE A 81 -18.56 -2.46 12.78
N LEU A 82 -17.76 -1.49 12.35
CA LEU A 82 -17.06 -0.59 13.28
C LEU A 82 -18.03 0.32 14.02
N ARG A 83 -19.09 0.82 13.37
CA ARG A 83 -20.12 1.64 14.04
C ARG A 83 -20.89 0.87 15.11
N SER A 84 -21.17 -0.41 14.87
CA SER A 84 -21.88 -1.27 15.84
C SER A 84 -20.99 -1.75 16.99
N THR A 85 -19.69 -1.95 16.73
CA THR A 85 -18.74 -2.50 17.70
C THR A 85 -18.00 -1.42 18.49
N VAL A 86 -17.49 -0.38 17.80
CA VAL A 86 -16.72 0.70 18.41
C VAL A 86 -17.64 1.57 19.24
N GLY A 87 -17.58 1.35 20.54
CA GLY A 87 -18.36 2.11 21.48
C GLY A 87 -19.60 1.47 22.02
N ALA A 88 -19.82 0.21 21.65
CA ALA A 88 -20.77 -0.64 22.32
C ALA A 88 -20.49 -0.69 23.83
N ALA A 89 -21.54 -0.53 24.62
CA ALA A 89 -21.46 -0.58 26.07
C ALA A 89 -21.30 -2.04 26.53
N PRO A 90 -20.42 -2.34 27.49
CA PRO A 90 -20.36 -3.67 28.03
C PRO A 90 -21.62 -3.95 28.86
N TYR A 91 -22.10 -5.19 28.83
CA TYR A 91 -23.24 -5.65 29.62
C TYR A 91 -22.94 -7.04 30.17
N ILE A 92 -23.32 -7.33 31.41
CA ILE A 92 -23.34 -8.70 31.93
C ILE A 92 -24.78 -9.21 31.82
N LEU A 93 -24.96 -10.31 31.10
CA LEU A 93 -26.26 -10.99 31.00
C LEU A 93 -26.25 -12.20 31.91
N VAL A 94 -27.16 -12.23 32.88
CA VAL A 94 -27.31 -13.33 33.85
C VAL A 94 -28.53 -14.16 33.46
N LEU A 95 -28.25 -15.34 32.92
CA LEU A 95 -29.21 -16.40 32.64
C LEU A 95 -29.00 -17.56 33.63
N GLY A 96 -29.89 -18.54 33.62
CA GLY A 96 -29.72 -19.75 34.40
C GLY A 96 -30.97 -20.63 34.41
N GLN A 97 -30.83 -21.82 34.99
CA GLN A 97 -31.89 -22.84 35.01
C GLN A 97 -33.16 -22.39 35.73
N ASP A 98 -32.99 -21.62 36.81
CA ASP A 98 -34.07 -21.01 37.56
C ASP A 98 -33.63 -19.66 38.15
N CYS A 99 -34.58 -18.94 38.75
CA CYS A 99 -34.31 -17.65 39.36
C CYS A 99 -33.38 -17.72 40.57
N ALA A 100 -33.43 -18.80 41.37
CA ALA A 100 -32.59 -18.93 42.55
C ALA A 100 -31.11 -19.01 42.15
N ALA A 101 -30.81 -19.79 41.12
CA ALA A 101 -29.48 -19.88 40.50
C ALA A 101 -29.01 -18.53 39.96
N ARG A 102 -29.89 -17.79 39.25
CA ARG A 102 -29.58 -16.44 38.72
C ARG A 102 -29.28 -15.44 39.84
N TYR A 103 -30.12 -15.41 40.87
CA TYR A 103 -30.00 -14.47 42.00
C TYR A 103 -28.77 -14.76 42.85
N GLN A 104 -28.46 -16.03 43.08
CA GLN A 104 -27.25 -16.45 43.79
C GLN A 104 -25.98 -16.03 43.05
N LEU A 105 -25.96 -16.20 41.72
CA LEU A 105 -24.84 -15.74 40.90
C LEU A 105 -24.69 -14.22 40.97
N LEU A 106 -25.79 -13.47 40.84
CA LEU A 106 -25.76 -12.01 40.90
C LEU A 106 -25.29 -11.48 42.26
N ASN A 107 -25.84 -12.03 43.36
CA ASN A 107 -25.40 -11.69 44.71
C ASN A 107 -23.90 -11.96 44.90
N CYS A 108 -23.37 -13.02 44.28
CA CYS A 108 -21.93 -13.31 44.31
C CYS A 108 -21.11 -12.33 43.47
N LEU A 109 -21.60 -11.93 42.29
CA LEU A 109 -20.94 -10.96 41.40
C LEU A 109 -20.78 -9.59 42.06
N LEU A 110 -21.82 -9.12 42.75
CA LEU A 110 -21.82 -7.86 43.49
C LEU A 110 -21.21 -8.02 44.90
N GLY A 111 -21.20 -9.25 45.42
CA GLY A 111 -20.77 -9.60 46.78
C GLY A 111 -21.64 -8.99 47.88
N GLU A 112 -22.90 -8.73 47.55
CA GLU A 112 -23.95 -8.25 48.43
C GLU A 112 -25.15 -9.18 48.29
N ARG A 113 -25.83 -9.52 49.39
CA ARG A 113 -27.08 -10.28 49.35
C ARG A 113 -28.23 -9.31 49.03
N LEU A 114 -28.37 -8.95 47.76
CA LEU A 114 -29.38 -7.99 47.29
C LEU A 114 -30.69 -8.66 46.92
N LEU A 115 -30.63 -9.86 46.34
CA LEU A 115 -31.80 -10.64 45.95
C LEU A 115 -32.04 -11.80 46.92
N PRO A 116 -33.30 -12.18 47.19
CA PRO A 116 -33.63 -13.27 48.13
C PRO A 116 -33.18 -14.65 47.60
N LEU A 117 -32.89 -15.59 48.52
CA LEU A 117 -32.43 -16.97 48.24
C LEU A 117 -33.26 -17.97 49.09
N GLY A 118 -33.53 -19.18 48.58
CA GLY A 118 -34.14 -20.28 49.34
C GLY A 118 -35.63 -20.09 49.71
N THR A 119 -36.07 -20.68 50.84
CA THR A 119 -37.46 -20.71 51.36
C THR A 119 -38.13 -19.34 51.54
N GLU A 120 -37.40 -18.24 51.36
CA GLU A 120 -37.92 -16.86 51.26
C GLU A 120 -38.53 -16.54 49.87
N LEU A 121 -38.38 -17.42 48.87
CA LEU A 121 -38.84 -17.21 47.48
C LEU A 121 -40.26 -17.71 47.19
N GLY A 122 -41.05 -18.07 48.21
CA GLY A 122 -42.23 -18.93 48.01
C GLY A 122 -41.82 -20.27 47.41
N GLU A 123 -42.78 -21.15 47.14
CA GLU A 123 -42.52 -22.51 46.64
C GLU A 123 -41.50 -22.52 45.48
N ALA A 124 -40.60 -23.51 45.53
CA ALA A 124 -39.54 -23.65 44.55
C ALA A 124 -40.10 -23.50 43.12
N CYS A 125 -39.36 -22.83 42.24
CA CYS A 125 -39.62 -22.81 40.80
C CYS A 125 -39.37 -24.20 40.16
N HIS A 126 -39.55 -25.28 40.92
CA HIS A 126 -39.54 -26.64 40.46
C HIS A 126 -40.94 -26.99 39.97
N GLY A 127 -41.01 -27.52 38.75
CA GLY A 127 -42.20 -28.13 38.17
C GLY A 127 -42.64 -29.39 38.93
N VAL A 128 -43.03 -29.23 40.19
CA VAL A 128 -43.95 -30.13 40.88
C VAL A 128 -45.15 -29.25 41.22
N GLN A 129 -46.21 -29.36 40.41
CA GLN A 129 -47.47 -28.59 40.43
C GLN A 129 -47.58 -27.28 39.63
N GLY A 130 -46.98 -27.17 38.44
CA GLY A 130 -47.51 -26.25 37.40
C GLY A 130 -47.51 -24.74 37.70
N ILE A 131 -46.76 -24.27 38.69
CA ILE A 131 -46.67 -22.84 39.04
C ILE A 131 -45.74 -22.15 38.05
N ILE A 132 -46.30 -21.23 37.26
CA ILE A 132 -45.58 -20.39 36.31
C ILE A 132 -44.75 -19.36 37.09
N CYS A 133 -43.44 -19.25 36.79
CA CYS A 133 -42.61 -18.19 37.35
C CYS A 133 -43.10 -16.82 36.84
N LYS A 134 -43.25 -15.84 37.74
CA LYS A 134 -43.75 -14.48 37.46
C LYS A 134 -42.70 -13.38 37.65
N ARG A 135 -41.42 -13.73 37.76
CA ARG A 135 -40.35 -12.78 38.07
C ARG A 135 -39.96 -11.97 36.84
N ARG A 136 -40.05 -10.65 36.97
CA ARG A 136 -39.77 -9.70 35.88
C ARG A 136 -38.27 -9.59 35.58
N LYS A 137 -37.96 -8.97 34.43
CA LYS A 137 -36.60 -8.59 34.03
C LYS A 137 -36.02 -7.59 35.05
N LEU A 138 -34.75 -7.78 35.44
CA LEU A 138 -34.06 -6.89 36.38
C LEU A 138 -32.87 -6.22 35.70
N CYS A 139 -32.73 -4.91 35.87
CA CYS A 139 -31.65 -4.11 35.28
C CYS A 139 -30.89 -3.37 36.40
N PHE A 140 -29.61 -3.68 36.58
CA PHE A 140 -28.75 -3.06 37.59
C PHE A 140 -27.85 -2.01 36.96
N THR A 141 -27.87 -0.81 37.54
CA THR A 141 -27.11 0.35 37.07
C THR A 141 -26.44 1.08 38.23
N HIS A 142 -25.49 1.97 37.93
CA HIS A 142 -24.83 2.77 38.96
C HIS A 142 -25.60 4.04 39.30
N GLY A 143 -25.64 4.36 40.59
CA GLY A 143 -26.03 5.68 41.07
C GLY A 143 -25.40 6.05 42.40
N ARG A 144 -25.62 7.30 42.83
CA ARG A 144 -25.12 7.81 44.12
C ARG A 144 -25.89 7.29 45.33
N GLN A 145 -27.12 6.84 45.10
CA GLN A 145 -28.03 6.30 46.11
C GLN A 145 -28.67 5.04 45.57
N THR A 146 -28.97 4.10 46.47
CA THR A 146 -29.76 2.93 46.13
C THR A 146 -31.20 3.36 45.84
N ARG A 147 -31.68 3.07 44.63
CA ARG A 147 -33.05 3.38 44.20
C ARG A 147 -33.60 2.24 43.37
N LEU A 148 -34.87 1.91 43.61
CA LEU A 148 -35.64 1.02 42.77
C LEU A 148 -36.69 1.83 42.03
N SER A 149 -36.85 1.54 40.74
CA SER A 149 -37.89 2.12 39.89
C SER A 149 -38.42 1.06 38.97
N LEU A 150 -39.72 1.14 38.68
CA LEU A 150 -40.35 0.30 37.68
C LEU A 150 -40.41 1.09 36.37
N ALA A 151 -39.74 0.61 35.33
CA ALA A 151 -39.59 1.34 34.07
C ALA A 151 -40.05 0.50 32.89
N LEU A 152 -40.73 1.14 31.94
CA LEU A 152 -40.89 0.57 30.60
C LEU A 152 -39.57 0.70 29.83
N PRO A 153 -39.18 -0.29 29.01
CA PRO A 153 -37.95 -0.24 28.22
C PRO A 153 -37.81 1.08 27.44
N GLY A 154 -36.90 1.95 27.90
CA GLY A 154 -36.51 3.20 27.22
C GLY A 154 -37.51 4.36 27.22
N GLN A 155 -38.58 4.36 28.02
CA GLN A 155 -39.68 5.32 27.82
C GLN A 155 -40.15 6.08 29.07
N TYR A 156 -40.63 5.40 30.12
CA TYR A 156 -41.28 6.08 31.25
C TYR A 156 -41.11 5.29 32.57
N GLU A 157 -40.79 6.00 33.65
CA GLU A 157 -40.92 5.47 35.01
C GLU A 157 -42.41 5.38 35.34
N LEU A 158 -42.89 4.17 35.65
CA LEU A 158 -44.25 3.97 36.13
C LEU A 158 -44.35 4.54 37.54
N VAL A 159 -45.31 5.46 37.75
CA VAL A 159 -45.60 6.01 39.08
C VAL A 159 -46.26 4.91 39.92
N HIS A 160 -45.43 4.05 40.52
CA HIS A 160 -45.89 2.95 41.36
C HIS A 160 -45.25 3.02 42.76
N GLN A 161 -46.05 2.74 43.79
CA GLN A 161 -45.55 2.63 45.15
C GLN A 161 -44.91 1.26 45.35
N LEU A 162 -43.64 1.13 44.97
CA LEU A 162 -42.84 -0.06 45.28
C LEU A 162 -42.80 -0.31 46.79
N ALA A 163 -42.83 -1.58 47.19
CA ALA A 163 -42.68 -1.99 48.58
C ALA A 163 -41.34 -1.49 49.15
N ALA A 164 -40.30 -1.44 48.31
CA ALA A 164 -38.99 -0.87 48.61
C ALA A 164 -39.04 0.61 49.05
N ASN A 165 -40.07 1.36 48.67
CA ASN A 165 -40.24 2.76 49.04
C ASN A 165 -40.95 2.94 50.39
N ARG A 166 -41.50 1.87 50.99
CA ARG A 166 -42.30 1.92 52.23
C ARG A 166 -41.50 1.69 53.50
N GLY A 167 -40.25 1.22 53.40
CA GLY A 167 -39.42 0.89 54.57
C GLY A 167 -38.01 0.45 54.21
N ARG A 168 -37.23 0.04 55.22
CA ARG A 168 -35.91 -0.58 55.01
C ARG A 168 -36.10 -2.05 54.66
N TRP A 169 -35.27 -2.56 53.76
CA TRP A 169 -35.27 -3.94 53.31
C TRP A 169 -33.83 -4.46 53.29
N ASP A 170 -33.63 -5.73 53.67
CA ASP A 170 -32.33 -6.40 53.62
C ASP A 170 -32.03 -6.97 52.23
N THR A 171 -33.08 -7.45 51.55
CA THR A 171 -33.09 -7.85 50.13
C THR A 171 -34.24 -7.16 49.43
N VAL A 172 -34.15 -7.00 48.10
CA VAL A 172 -35.24 -6.43 47.30
C VAL A 172 -36.54 -7.16 47.62
N PRO A 173 -37.63 -6.43 47.98
CA PRO A 173 -38.91 -7.06 48.34
C PRO A 173 -39.43 -7.96 47.22
N GLN A 174 -39.95 -9.13 47.59
CA GLN A 174 -40.46 -10.11 46.63
C GLN A 174 -41.62 -9.53 45.78
N GLU A 175 -42.47 -8.70 46.38
CA GLU A 175 -43.56 -7.99 45.72
C GLU A 175 -43.06 -7.15 44.52
N ASP A 176 -41.89 -6.52 44.64
CA ASP A 176 -41.34 -5.69 43.58
C ASP A 176 -40.70 -6.53 42.45
N LEU A 177 -40.30 -7.78 42.75
CA LEU A 177 -39.69 -8.72 41.80
C LEU A 177 -40.72 -9.47 40.94
N GLU A 178 -41.97 -9.57 41.38
CA GLU A 178 -43.01 -10.39 40.74
C GLU A 178 -44.09 -9.56 40.04
N ILE A 179 -44.63 -10.09 38.94
CA ILE A 179 -45.79 -9.55 38.24
C ILE A 179 -47.05 -10.09 38.91
N HIS A 180 -47.89 -9.20 39.46
CA HIS A 180 -49.13 -9.57 40.15
C HIS A 180 -50.27 -9.78 39.14
N GLU A 181 -51.03 -10.88 39.30
CA GLU A 181 -52.10 -11.29 38.37
C GLU A 181 -53.29 -10.32 38.31
N GLU A 182 -53.53 -9.56 39.37
CA GLU A 182 -54.61 -8.55 39.45
C GLU A 182 -54.32 -7.29 38.61
N CYS A 183 -53.14 -7.20 37.99
CA CYS A 183 -52.77 -6.06 37.17
C CYS A 183 -53.27 -6.25 35.73
N GLU A 184 -54.40 -5.61 35.40
CA GLU A 184 -54.97 -5.59 34.04
C GLU A 184 -54.14 -4.77 33.04
N ASP A 185 -53.24 -3.90 33.53
CA ASP A 185 -52.42 -3.02 32.68
C ASP A 185 -51.25 -3.77 32.01
N PRO A 186 -51.22 -3.86 30.66
CA PRO A 186 -50.11 -4.47 29.93
C PRO A 186 -48.75 -3.81 30.21
N ALA A 187 -48.73 -2.53 30.56
CA ALA A 187 -47.49 -1.81 30.88
C ALA A 187 -46.78 -2.42 32.11
N HIS A 188 -47.53 -2.88 33.10
CA HIS A 188 -46.97 -3.51 34.30
C HIS A 188 -46.34 -4.88 34.04
N ARG A 189 -46.79 -5.58 33.00
CA ARG A 189 -46.21 -6.87 32.56
C ARG A 189 -44.91 -6.68 31.78
N LEU A 190 -44.83 -5.61 30.99
CA LEU A 190 -43.64 -5.25 30.20
C LEU A 190 -42.57 -4.50 31.00
N ALA A 191 -42.94 -3.91 32.14
CA ALA A 191 -42.03 -3.10 32.92
C ALA A 191 -40.96 -3.92 33.65
N GLU A 192 -39.71 -3.49 33.51
CA GLU A 192 -38.54 -4.04 34.18
C GLU A 192 -38.25 -3.30 35.49
N LEU A 193 -37.67 -4.02 36.46
CA LEU A 193 -37.21 -3.40 37.69
C LEU A 193 -35.80 -2.87 37.49
N GLU A 194 -35.67 -1.55 37.47
CA GLU A 194 -34.38 -0.87 37.47
C GLU A 194 -33.88 -0.70 38.91
N ILE A 195 -32.73 -1.29 39.20
CA ILE A 195 -32.08 -1.28 40.51
C ILE A 195 -30.79 -0.48 40.38
N THR A 196 -30.83 0.75 40.86
CA THR A 196 -29.66 1.65 40.89
C THR A 196 -28.89 1.42 42.19
N LEU A 197 -27.58 1.18 42.13
CA LEU A 197 -26.74 0.94 43.32
C LEU A 197 -25.43 1.74 43.30
N HIS A 198 -24.93 2.08 44.48
CA HIS A 198 -23.60 2.66 44.64
C HIS A 198 -22.51 1.58 44.65
N HIS A 199 -22.29 0.93 43.50
CA HIS A 199 -21.33 -0.17 43.37
C HIS A 199 -20.24 0.11 42.31
N PRO A 200 -18.94 -0.09 42.60
CA PRO A 200 -17.84 0.20 41.65
C PRO A 200 -17.90 -0.59 40.34
N LEU A 201 -18.36 -1.84 40.35
CA LEU A 201 -18.53 -2.61 39.11
C LEU A 201 -19.58 -1.97 38.20
N LEU A 202 -20.68 -1.47 38.78
CA LEU A 202 -21.78 -0.91 38.01
C LEU A 202 -21.45 0.44 37.36
N GLN A 203 -20.39 1.12 37.84
CA GLN A 203 -19.85 2.31 37.17
C GLN A 203 -19.30 1.98 35.79
N GLU A 204 -18.85 0.75 35.59
CA GLU A 204 -18.16 0.31 34.38
C GLU A 204 -19.02 -0.57 33.47
N VAL A 205 -20.03 -1.26 34.03
CA VAL A 205 -20.87 -2.22 33.30
C VAL A 205 -22.29 -2.29 33.86
N LYS A 206 -23.30 -2.41 32.98
CA LYS A 206 -24.69 -2.70 33.39
C LYS A 206 -24.90 -4.21 33.52
N VAL A 207 -25.78 -4.64 34.42
CA VAL A 207 -26.11 -6.06 34.59
C VAL A 207 -27.59 -6.28 34.37
N MET A 208 -27.94 -7.24 33.52
CA MET A 208 -29.32 -7.66 33.28
C MET A 208 -29.51 -9.07 33.81
N VAL A 209 -30.54 -9.28 34.62
CA VAL A 209 -31.04 -10.61 34.94
C VAL A 209 -32.21 -10.88 34.02
N VAL A 210 -32.02 -11.86 33.13
CA VAL A 210 -33.02 -12.24 32.14
C VAL A 210 -34.22 -12.88 32.86
N PRO A 211 -35.48 -12.54 32.51
CA PRO A 211 -36.67 -13.15 33.11
C PRO A 211 -36.80 -14.63 32.73
N CYS A 212 -37.73 -15.35 33.35
CA CYS A 212 -38.05 -16.72 32.91
C CYS A 212 -38.82 -16.68 31.58
N HIS A 213 -38.63 -17.71 30.73
CA HIS A 213 -39.33 -17.82 29.45
C HIS A 213 -40.85 -17.72 29.57
N SER A 214 -41.42 -18.16 30.70
CA SER A 214 -42.84 -18.08 30.98
C SER A 214 -43.37 -16.66 31.23
N VAL A 215 -42.49 -15.70 31.50
CA VAL A 215 -42.82 -14.28 31.71
C VAL A 215 -42.66 -13.50 30.42
N GLN A 216 -41.52 -13.69 29.75
CA GLN A 216 -41.18 -13.00 28.53
C GLN A 216 -40.33 -13.92 27.65
N PRO A 217 -40.63 -14.04 26.35
CA PRO A 217 -39.75 -14.72 25.40
C PRO A 217 -38.34 -14.13 25.41
N ILE A 218 -37.35 -14.99 25.16
CA ILE A 218 -35.93 -14.59 25.23
C ILE A 218 -35.59 -13.55 24.16
N GLU A 219 -36.29 -13.58 23.02
CA GLU A 219 -36.15 -12.65 21.92
C GLU A 219 -36.50 -11.22 22.33
N GLU A 220 -37.64 -11.06 23.00
CA GLU A 220 -38.09 -9.76 23.50
C GLU A 220 -37.21 -9.28 24.65
N ALA A 221 -36.82 -10.19 25.55
CA ALA A 221 -35.98 -9.85 26.69
C ALA A 221 -34.59 -9.32 26.28
N LEU A 222 -34.07 -9.78 25.14
CA LEU A 222 -32.73 -9.45 24.65
C LEU A 222 -32.72 -8.44 23.49
N GLU A 223 -33.86 -7.89 23.07
CA GLU A 223 -33.95 -6.97 21.94
C GLU A 223 -32.96 -5.78 22.08
N ASP A 224 -32.92 -5.15 23.26
CA ASP A 224 -32.01 -4.05 23.60
C ASP A 224 -30.52 -4.44 23.58
N CYS A 225 -30.21 -5.74 23.69
CA CYS A 225 -28.85 -6.25 23.72
C CYS A 225 -28.31 -6.58 22.32
N THR A 226 -29.15 -6.51 21.28
CA THR A 226 -28.75 -6.83 19.90
C THR A 226 -27.95 -5.73 19.21
N ARG A 227 -28.00 -4.48 19.73
CA ARG A 227 -27.34 -3.31 19.11
C ARG A 227 -26.52 -2.55 20.14
N ASN A 228 -25.32 -2.11 19.74
CA ASN A 228 -24.45 -1.25 20.55
C ASN A 228 -24.14 -1.79 21.96
N VAL A 229 -24.13 -3.10 22.12
CA VAL A 229 -23.85 -3.79 23.39
C VAL A 229 -22.85 -4.92 23.16
N ILE A 230 -21.91 -5.08 24.09
CA ILE A 230 -21.02 -6.25 24.15
C ILE A 230 -21.40 -7.11 25.37
N PRO A 231 -22.14 -8.22 25.17
CA PRO A 231 -22.62 -9.04 26.26
C PRO A 231 -21.54 -10.02 26.76
N VAL A 232 -21.34 -10.02 28.07
CA VAL A 232 -20.69 -11.10 28.80
C VAL A 232 -21.79 -12.02 29.33
N ILE A 233 -22.01 -13.13 28.63
CA ILE A 233 -23.13 -14.04 28.88
C ILE A 233 -22.75 -15.07 29.95
N LEU A 234 -23.48 -15.06 31.06
CA LEU A 234 -23.31 -15.98 32.18
C LEU A 234 -24.57 -16.85 32.32
N TYR A 235 -24.39 -18.16 32.48
CA TYR A 235 -25.50 -19.09 32.67
C TYR A 235 -25.30 -19.90 33.95
N ALA A 236 -26.16 -19.68 34.95
CA ALA A 236 -26.12 -20.34 36.25
C ALA A 236 -26.83 -21.71 36.22
N ILE A 237 -26.15 -22.76 36.71
CA ILE A 237 -26.60 -24.16 36.69
C ILE A 237 -26.54 -24.76 38.09
N ASN A 238 -27.66 -25.29 38.60
CA ASN A 238 -27.77 -25.99 39.88
C ASN A 238 -28.14 -27.49 39.75
N GLN A 239 -28.55 -27.96 38.56
CA GLN A 239 -28.80 -29.37 38.22
C GLN A 239 -27.80 -29.92 37.19
N ASP A 240 -27.60 -31.24 37.10
CA ASP A 240 -26.56 -31.84 36.25
C ASP A 240 -26.97 -31.97 34.76
N SER A 241 -28.20 -31.59 34.40
CA SER A 241 -28.77 -31.65 33.04
C SER A 241 -29.61 -30.42 32.72
N LEU A 242 -29.70 -30.06 31.44
CA LEU A 242 -30.59 -29.00 30.94
C LEU A 242 -31.89 -29.60 30.38
N SER A 243 -33.02 -28.93 30.57
CA SER A 243 -34.29 -29.32 29.94
C SER A 243 -34.31 -28.97 28.45
N ALA A 244 -35.22 -29.57 27.66
CA ALA A 244 -35.38 -29.26 26.25
C ALA A 244 -35.64 -27.76 26.00
N ASP A 245 -36.48 -27.14 26.83
CA ASP A 245 -36.81 -25.71 26.75
C ASP A 245 -35.57 -24.83 27.06
N GLN A 246 -34.79 -25.19 28.09
CA GLN A 246 -33.55 -24.48 28.43
C GLN A 246 -32.51 -24.57 27.30
N VAL A 247 -32.43 -25.74 26.63
CA VAL A 247 -31.56 -25.93 25.47
C VAL A 247 -32.02 -25.07 24.29
N ALA A 248 -33.31 -25.02 24.01
CA ALA A 248 -33.88 -24.18 22.95
C ALA A 248 -33.61 -22.68 23.22
N GLU A 249 -33.82 -22.23 24.47
CA GLU A 249 -33.51 -20.86 24.91
C GLU A 249 -32.03 -20.52 24.68
N LEU A 250 -31.11 -21.38 25.10
CA LEU A 250 -29.67 -21.17 24.91
C LEU A 250 -29.24 -21.10 23.44
N TRP A 251 -29.85 -21.92 22.57
CA TRP A 251 -29.61 -21.84 21.13
C TRP A 251 -30.11 -20.52 20.54
N LYS A 252 -31.26 -20.02 21.01
CA LYS A 252 -31.79 -18.72 20.60
C LYS A 252 -30.88 -17.57 21.03
N VAL A 253 -30.36 -17.60 22.26
CA VAL A 253 -29.36 -16.63 22.75
C VAL A 253 -28.12 -16.62 21.83
N LYS A 254 -27.64 -17.81 21.46
CA LYS A 254 -26.47 -17.96 20.58
C LYS A 254 -26.74 -17.45 19.16
N GLU A 255 -27.94 -17.67 18.63
CA GLU A 255 -28.36 -17.14 17.32
C GLU A 255 -28.43 -15.61 17.33
N MET A 256 -29.05 -15.01 18.35
CA MET A 256 -29.28 -13.57 18.42
C MET A 256 -28.01 -12.77 18.72
N LEU A 257 -27.18 -13.25 19.66
CA LEU A 257 -26.02 -12.49 20.13
C LEU A 257 -24.72 -12.95 19.48
N SER A 258 -24.60 -14.22 19.10
CA SER A 258 -23.34 -14.79 18.55
C SER A 258 -22.11 -14.67 19.48
N PHE A 259 -22.32 -14.59 20.80
CA PHE A 259 -21.26 -14.56 21.82
C PHE A 259 -21.13 -15.89 22.57
N PRO A 260 -19.93 -16.21 23.11
CA PRO A 260 -19.74 -17.38 23.95
C PRO A 260 -20.44 -17.24 25.30
N ILE A 261 -20.73 -18.38 25.93
CA ILE A 261 -21.47 -18.47 27.19
C ILE A 261 -20.56 -19.06 28.28
N CYS A 262 -20.50 -18.41 29.43
CA CYS A 262 -19.85 -18.95 30.62
C CYS A 262 -20.88 -19.68 31.50
N PHE A 263 -20.84 -21.00 31.46
CA PHE A 263 -21.68 -21.85 32.31
C PHE A 263 -21.06 -21.98 33.70
N LEU A 264 -21.86 -21.79 34.75
CA LEU A 264 -21.39 -21.69 36.13
C LEU A 264 -22.22 -22.60 37.04
N ARG A 265 -21.56 -23.54 37.69
CA ARG A 265 -22.18 -24.38 38.72
C ARG A 265 -22.40 -23.52 39.98
N VAL A 266 -23.65 -23.32 40.36
CA VAL A 266 -24.05 -22.67 41.62
C VAL A 266 -24.48 -23.73 42.64
N PRO A 267 -24.11 -23.59 43.93
CA PRO A 267 -24.56 -24.49 44.99
C PRO A 267 -26.08 -24.50 45.11
N ASP A 268 -26.68 -25.68 45.25
CA ASP A 268 -28.13 -25.81 45.44
C ASP A 268 -28.57 -25.13 46.75
N ALA A 269 -29.47 -24.15 46.64
CA ALA A 269 -29.98 -23.38 47.76
C ALA A 269 -30.81 -24.22 48.75
N SER A 270 -31.29 -25.41 48.33
CA SER A 270 -32.09 -26.32 49.16
C SER A 270 -31.27 -27.24 50.09
N LEU A 271 -29.95 -27.36 49.86
CA LEU A 271 -29.05 -28.28 50.58
C LEU A 271 -28.11 -27.57 51.58
N ALA A 272 -28.46 -26.37 52.03
CA ALA A 272 -27.69 -25.60 53.00
C ALA A 272 -27.79 -26.15 54.44
N ALA A 273 -27.48 -27.45 54.65
CA ALA A 273 -27.31 -28.04 55.99
C ALA A 273 -26.54 -29.37 55.96
N SER A 274 -25.21 -29.33 55.73
CA SER A 274 -24.23 -30.19 56.44
C SER A 274 -22.80 -29.90 55.97
N PRO A 275 -21.86 -29.54 56.86
CA PRO A 275 -20.44 -29.59 56.57
C PRO A 275 -19.89 -30.97 56.94
N GLU A 276 -19.66 -31.84 55.97
CA GLU A 276 -18.79 -33.02 56.14
C GLU A 276 -17.45 -32.71 55.46
N PRO A 277 -16.41 -32.33 56.22
CA PRO A 277 -15.08 -32.11 55.68
C PRO A 277 -14.35 -33.45 55.54
N GLY A 278 -14.25 -33.93 54.30
CA GLY A 278 -13.27 -34.97 53.95
C GLY A 278 -13.87 -36.19 53.26
N ARG A 279 -13.90 -36.15 51.92
CA ARG A 279 -13.74 -37.27 50.96
C ARG A 279 -14.23 -36.84 49.58
N ARG A 280 -13.55 -35.87 48.94
CA ARG A 280 -13.74 -35.58 47.50
C ARG A 280 -12.43 -35.29 46.76
N ALA A 281 -11.29 -35.79 47.26
CA ALA A 281 -9.98 -35.56 46.65
C ALA A 281 -9.54 -36.66 45.65
N GLU A 282 -10.33 -37.74 45.43
CA GLU A 282 -9.87 -38.88 44.61
C GLU A 282 -10.70 -39.16 43.34
N LYS A 283 -11.68 -38.32 42.99
CA LYS A 283 -12.49 -38.46 41.75
C LYS A 283 -12.21 -37.39 40.68
N GLU A 284 -11.05 -36.75 40.70
CA GLU A 284 -10.72 -35.62 39.80
C GLU A 284 -10.30 -36.01 38.36
N ARG A 285 -10.46 -37.28 37.93
CA ARG A 285 -10.08 -37.73 36.57
C ARG A 285 -11.24 -37.93 35.59
N GLU A 286 -12.50 -38.02 36.05
CA GLU A 286 -13.64 -38.17 35.15
C GLU A 286 -14.36 -36.84 34.91
N LYS A 287 -14.52 -36.47 33.62
CA LYS A 287 -15.34 -35.32 33.21
C LYS A 287 -16.77 -35.47 33.77
N SER A 288 -17.31 -34.42 34.40
CA SER A 288 -18.64 -34.46 35.02
C SER A 288 -19.75 -34.78 34.03
N ALA A 289 -20.90 -35.24 34.54
CA ALA A 289 -22.10 -35.49 33.74
C ALA A 289 -22.55 -34.23 32.99
N LEU A 290 -22.53 -33.09 33.67
CA LEU A 290 -22.86 -31.78 33.10
C LEU A 290 -21.91 -31.39 31.96
N HIS A 291 -20.60 -31.59 32.13
CA HIS A 291 -19.62 -31.33 31.08
C HIS A 291 -19.89 -32.18 29.83
N LYS A 292 -20.12 -33.49 30.02
CA LYS A 292 -20.46 -34.42 28.92
C LYS A 292 -21.74 -33.98 28.20
N HIS A 293 -22.74 -33.53 28.95
CA HIS A 293 -24.00 -33.04 28.40
C HIS A 293 -23.81 -31.78 27.55
N LEU A 294 -23.14 -30.74 28.06
CA LEU A 294 -22.87 -29.51 27.31
C LEU A 294 -22.01 -29.71 26.06
N VAL A 295 -21.09 -30.69 26.10
CA VAL A 295 -20.32 -31.13 24.93
C VAL A 295 -21.24 -31.79 23.90
N SER A 296 -22.12 -32.70 24.31
CA SER A 296 -23.06 -33.38 23.40
C SER A 296 -24.02 -32.41 22.70
N LEU A 297 -24.34 -31.29 23.36
CA LEU A 297 -25.16 -30.21 22.82
C LEU A 297 -24.37 -29.24 21.93
N GLY A 298 -23.05 -29.36 21.82
CA GLY A 298 -22.21 -28.48 21.01
C GLY A 298 -22.00 -27.08 21.61
N PHE A 299 -22.27 -26.89 22.90
CA PHE A 299 -22.00 -25.62 23.58
C PHE A 299 -20.53 -25.47 23.98
N ILE A 300 -19.83 -26.57 24.33
CA ILE A 300 -18.42 -26.57 24.76
C ILE A 300 -17.63 -27.59 23.92
N ASN A 301 -16.37 -27.28 23.58
CA ASN A 301 -15.52 -28.14 22.75
C ASN A 301 -14.62 -29.08 23.59
N THR A 302 -14.28 -30.27 23.07
CA THR A 302 -13.47 -31.29 23.76
C THR A 302 -11.96 -31.12 23.63
N LEU A 303 -11.51 -30.29 22.68
CA LEU A 303 -10.10 -30.16 22.27
C LEU A 303 -9.27 -29.20 23.15
N THR A 304 -9.90 -28.39 24.00
CA THR A 304 -9.17 -27.53 24.95
C THR A 304 -8.83 -28.35 26.19
N GLY A 305 -7.54 -28.57 26.44
CA GLY A 305 -7.11 -29.09 27.75
C GLY A 305 -7.62 -28.13 28.83
N ASN A 306 -8.50 -28.60 29.71
CA ASN A 306 -9.02 -27.79 30.81
C ASN A 306 -8.32 -28.19 32.11
N CYS A 307 -8.02 -27.22 32.98
CA CYS A 307 -7.56 -27.51 34.34
C CYS A 307 -8.68 -28.22 35.10
N SER A 308 -8.37 -28.77 36.28
CA SER A 308 -9.38 -29.26 37.25
C SER A 308 -10.41 -28.20 37.69
N CYS A 309 -10.23 -26.94 37.27
CA CYS A 309 -11.14 -25.82 37.44
C CYS A 309 -12.00 -25.47 36.21
N GLY A 310 -11.84 -26.17 35.07
CA GLY A 310 -12.54 -25.84 33.81
C GLY A 310 -11.96 -24.67 33.02
N ALA A 311 -10.97 -23.95 33.55
CA ALA A 311 -10.23 -22.92 32.80
C ALA A 311 -9.27 -23.57 31.78
N PRO A 312 -9.04 -22.96 30.60
CA PRO A 312 -8.11 -23.52 29.61
C PRO A 312 -6.69 -23.62 30.21
N THR A 313 -6.05 -24.80 30.10
CA THR A 313 -4.69 -25.09 30.63
C THR A 313 -3.57 -24.37 29.89
N GLN A 314 -3.91 -23.64 28.84
CA GLN A 314 -3.02 -22.71 28.20
C GLN A 314 -3.79 -21.40 28.10
N ILE A 315 -3.12 -20.29 28.40
CA ILE A 315 -3.51 -18.98 27.90
C ILE A 315 -3.75 -19.20 26.41
N THR A 316 -5.02 -19.25 25.99
CA THR A 316 -5.38 -19.32 24.57
C THR A 316 -4.53 -18.29 23.87
N ALA A 317 -3.81 -18.70 22.82
CA ALA A 317 -2.83 -17.85 22.14
C ALA A 317 -3.43 -16.45 21.91
N PRO A 318 -2.66 -15.35 22.10
CA PRO A 318 -3.17 -14.00 21.90
C PRO A 318 -3.89 -13.89 20.55
N GLY A 319 -5.18 -13.54 20.56
CA GLY A 319 -6.01 -13.45 19.35
C GLY A 319 -6.85 -14.70 19.01
N ALA A 320 -6.86 -15.73 19.85
CA ALA A 320 -7.81 -16.85 19.70
C ALA A 320 -9.23 -16.43 20.07
N LYS A 321 -10.21 -16.80 19.22
CA LYS A 321 -11.63 -16.49 19.43
C LYS A 321 -12.11 -17.04 20.78
N PRO A 322 -12.87 -16.25 21.56
CA PRO A 322 -13.39 -16.69 22.83
C PRO A 322 -14.37 -17.84 22.63
N GLN A 323 -14.30 -18.84 23.50
CA GLN A 323 -15.16 -20.03 23.45
C GLN A 323 -15.99 -20.11 24.73
N SER A 324 -17.17 -20.71 24.63
CA SER A 324 -17.98 -21.04 25.79
C SER A 324 -17.25 -22.02 26.71
N MET A 325 -17.47 -21.90 28.02
CA MET A 325 -16.74 -22.67 29.02
C MET A 325 -17.62 -23.05 30.22
N LEU A 326 -17.19 -24.04 31.00
CA LEU A 326 -17.88 -24.49 32.21
C LEU A 326 -16.99 -24.32 33.45
N GLY A 327 -17.52 -23.66 34.47
CA GLY A 327 -16.94 -23.57 35.82
C GLY A 327 -17.68 -24.45 36.80
N GLU A 328 -17.04 -25.51 37.29
CA GLU A 328 -17.67 -26.47 38.22
C GLU A 328 -17.50 -26.11 39.70
N SER A 329 -16.48 -25.33 40.04
CA SER A 329 -16.19 -24.92 41.41
C SER A 329 -16.59 -23.47 41.64
N PHE A 330 -17.73 -23.24 42.30
CA PHE A 330 -18.23 -21.90 42.60
C PHE A 330 -17.25 -21.05 43.43
N GLU A 331 -16.50 -21.67 44.35
CA GLU A 331 -15.45 -20.99 45.12
C GLU A 331 -14.29 -20.43 44.26
N ARG A 332 -14.11 -20.97 43.05
CA ARG A 332 -13.05 -20.55 42.11
C ARG A 332 -13.55 -19.60 41.02
N LEU A 333 -14.75 -19.03 41.18
CA LEU A 333 -15.41 -18.17 40.19
C LEU A 333 -14.50 -17.07 39.62
N ASN A 334 -13.70 -16.44 40.47
CA ASN A 334 -12.72 -15.41 40.07
C ASN A 334 -11.70 -15.90 39.03
N ARG A 335 -11.22 -17.14 39.14
CA ARG A 335 -10.24 -17.72 38.21
C ARG A 335 -10.84 -18.01 36.83
N LEU A 336 -12.16 -18.00 36.71
CA LEU A 336 -12.89 -18.32 35.48
C LEU A 336 -13.49 -17.06 34.83
N LEU A 337 -14.28 -16.31 35.59
CA LEU A 337 -15.02 -15.16 35.07
C LEU A 337 -14.13 -14.02 34.61
N VAL A 338 -13.08 -13.71 35.38
CA VAL A 338 -12.19 -12.59 35.04
C VAL A 338 -11.45 -12.85 33.72
N PRO A 339 -10.84 -14.03 33.48
CA PRO A 339 -10.29 -14.37 32.17
C PRO A 339 -11.35 -14.41 31.06
N PHE A 340 -12.53 -14.99 31.31
CA PHE A 340 -13.61 -15.07 30.33
C PHE A 340 -14.08 -13.69 29.86
N ALA A 341 -14.47 -12.82 30.80
CA ALA A 341 -14.91 -11.47 30.52
C ALA A 341 -13.81 -10.67 29.79
N ARG A 342 -12.55 -10.81 30.22
CA ARG A 342 -11.41 -10.19 29.55
C ARG A 342 -11.30 -10.67 28.10
N GLN A 343 -11.38 -11.97 27.84
CA GLN A 343 -11.23 -12.52 26.50
C GLN A 343 -12.36 -12.07 25.55
N VAL A 344 -13.61 -12.07 26.01
CA VAL A 344 -14.77 -11.61 25.22
C VAL A 344 -14.61 -10.14 24.83
N LEU A 345 -14.34 -9.27 25.80
CA LEU A 345 -14.20 -7.83 25.58
C LEU A 345 -12.96 -7.51 24.73
N GLN A 346 -11.83 -8.15 25.03
CA GLN A 346 -10.58 -7.95 24.30
C GLN A 346 -10.69 -8.39 22.84
N ASN A 347 -11.35 -9.52 22.54
CA ASN A 347 -11.51 -10.00 21.16
C ASN A 347 -12.21 -8.96 20.28
N GLN A 348 -13.30 -8.39 20.77
CA GLN A 348 -14.06 -7.35 20.04
C GLN A 348 -13.22 -6.10 19.77
N GLN A 349 -12.45 -5.63 20.77
CA GLN A 349 -11.57 -4.48 20.59
C GLN A 349 -10.39 -4.77 19.63
N VAL A 350 -9.84 -5.98 19.67
CA VAL A 350 -8.77 -6.41 18.76
C VAL A 350 -9.30 -6.51 17.34
N GLU A 351 -10.48 -7.08 17.12
CA GLU A 351 -11.11 -7.16 15.79
C GLU A 351 -11.37 -5.76 15.22
N ALA A 352 -11.95 -4.85 16.01
CA ALA A 352 -12.15 -3.46 15.59
C ALA A 352 -10.82 -2.72 15.29
N ALA A 353 -9.81 -2.88 16.14
CA ALA A 353 -8.49 -2.27 15.94
C ALA A 353 -7.78 -2.83 14.70
N ASN A 354 -7.88 -4.15 14.45
CA ASN A 354 -7.35 -4.81 13.26
C ASN A 354 -8.01 -4.28 11.99
N LEU A 355 -9.34 -4.17 11.99
CA LEU A 355 -10.08 -3.71 10.82
C LEU A 355 -9.73 -2.25 10.49
N LEU A 356 -9.72 -1.37 11.50
CA LEU A 356 -9.27 0.02 11.35
C LEU A 356 -7.85 0.10 10.78
N ASN A 357 -6.91 -0.64 11.36
CA ASN A 357 -5.53 -0.66 10.89
C ASN A 357 -5.44 -1.17 9.45
N GLY A 358 -6.19 -2.21 9.09
CA GLY A 358 -6.28 -2.73 7.73
C GLY A 358 -6.77 -1.68 6.72
N VAL A 359 -7.81 -0.92 7.07
CA VAL A 359 -8.30 0.21 6.25
C VAL A 359 -7.19 1.24 6.05
N HIS A 360 -6.51 1.66 7.13
CA HIS A 360 -5.45 2.66 7.04
C HIS A 360 -4.26 2.20 6.20
N CYS A 361 -3.77 0.98 6.42
CA CYS A 361 -2.66 0.42 5.66
C CYS A 361 -2.99 0.31 4.17
N ARG A 362 -4.16 -0.25 3.80
CA ARG A 362 -4.56 -0.36 2.39
C ARG A 362 -4.60 1.00 1.70
N CYS A 363 -5.18 2.01 2.35
CA CYS A 363 -5.23 3.37 1.80
C CYS A 363 -3.84 4.01 1.70
N LEU A 364 -2.97 3.79 2.69
CA LEU A 364 -1.61 4.32 2.66
C LEU A 364 -0.76 3.66 1.57
N ASP A 365 -0.90 2.34 1.39
CA ASP A 365 -0.24 1.59 0.33
C ASP A 365 -0.71 2.01 -1.05
N LEU A 366 -2.01 2.33 -1.22
CA LEU A 366 -2.52 2.93 -2.46
C LEU A 366 -1.82 4.26 -2.77
N PHE A 367 -1.69 5.16 -1.78
CA PHE A 367 -0.98 6.43 -1.99
C PHE A 367 0.49 6.24 -2.33
N ILE A 368 1.17 5.30 -1.67
CA ILE A 368 2.58 5.01 -1.91
C ILE A 368 2.77 4.42 -3.31
N ASN A 369 1.95 3.43 -3.70
CA ASN A 369 2.03 2.79 -5.02
C ASN A 369 1.72 3.77 -6.15
N GLN A 370 0.70 4.62 -5.99
CA GLN A 370 0.39 5.65 -6.98
C GLN A 370 1.52 6.70 -7.10
N ALA A 371 2.19 7.04 -5.98
CA ALA A 371 3.38 7.89 -6.03
C ALA A 371 4.53 7.22 -6.81
N PHE A 372 4.73 5.90 -6.66
CA PHE A 372 5.71 5.15 -7.45
C PHE A 372 5.37 5.13 -8.94
N ASP A 373 4.11 4.87 -9.30
CA ASP A 373 3.66 4.88 -10.69
C ASP A 373 3.86 6.26 -11.34
N MET A 374 3.57 7.33 -10.61
CA MET A 374 3.82 8.70 -11.07
C MET A 374 5.32 8.98 -11.22
N GLN A 375 6.15 8.62 -10.24
CA GLN A 375 7.60 8.82 -10.33
C GLN A 375 8.19 8.09 -11.54
N ARG A 376 7.69 6.87 -11.80
CA ARG A 376 8.04 6.10 -12.98
C ARG A 376 7.61 6.82 -14.26
N ASP A 377 6.41 7.38 -14.30
CA ASP A 377 5.92 8.15 -15.45
C ASP A 377 6.78 9.40 -15.70
N LEU A 378 7.13 10.15 -14.64
CA LEU A 378 8.03 11.30 -14.67
C LEU A 378 9.42 10.97 -15.22
N GLN A 379 9.95 9.77 -14.98
CA GLN A 379 11.26 9.33 -15.49
C GLN A 379 11.20 8.74 -16.90
N ILE A 380 10.17 7.94 -17.19
CA ILE A 380 10.09 7.17 -18.44
C ILE A 380 9.59 8.03 -19.60
N THR A 381 8.59 8.88 -19.37
CA THR A 381 7.95 9.64 -20.45
C THR A 381 8.91 10.59 -21.16
N PRO A 382 9.76 11.39 -20.47
CA PRO A 382 10.78 12.21 -21.14
C PRO A 382 11.78 11.40 -21.94
N ARG A 383 12.27 10.27 -21.39
CA ARG A 383 13.20 9.36 -22.09
C ARG A 383 12.59 8.75 -23.35
N ARG A 384 11.29 8.40 -23.31
CA ARG A 384 10.58 7.89 -24.48
C ARG A 384 10.39 8.97 -25.56
N LEU A 385 10.10 10.21 -25.16
CA LEU A 385 10.01 11.35 -26.09
C LEU A 385 11.36 11.63 -26.75
N GLU A 386 12.44 11.64 -25.97
CA GLU A 386 13.81 11.83 -26.46
C GLU A 386 14.23 10.71 -27.40
N TYR A 387 14.02 9.45 -27.02
CA TYR A 387 14.29 8.30 -27.88
C TYR A 387 13.51 8.36 -29.20
N THR A 388 12.23 8.75 -29.14
CA THR A 388 11.39 8.90 -30.34
C THR A 388 11.94 9.99 -31.26
N ARG A 389 12.40 11.10 -30.69
CA ARG A 389 13.04 12.21 -31.42
C ARG A 389 14.35 11.79 -32.07
N GLU A 390 15.22 11.09 -31.34
CA GLU A 390 16.50 10.59 -31.86
C GLU A 390 16.28 9.60 -33.01
N LYS A 391 15.39 8.62 -32.83
CA LYS A 391 15.12 7.60 -33.86
C LYS A 391 14.41 8.15 -35.08
N GLU A 392 13.53 9.13 -34.92
CA GLU A 392 12.97 9.84 -36.07
C GLU A 392 14.03 10.67 -36.80
N GLY A 393 14.91 11.36 -36.08
CA GLY A 393 16.03 12.09 -36.67
C GLY A 393 17.01 11.17 -37.44
N GLU A 394 17.31 9.99 -36.92
CA GLU A 394 18.10 8.95 -37.63
C GLU A 394 17.41 8.53 -38.94
N LEU A 395 16.09 8.29 -38.91
CA LEU A 395 15.30 7.93 -40.08
C LEU A 395 15.30 9.06 -41.11
N PHE A 396 15.03 10.30 -40.69
CA PHE A 396 15.06 11.48 -41.54
C PHE A 396 16.43 11.67 -42.20
N ASN A 397 17.51 11.61 -41.42
CA ASN A 397 18.87 11.73 -41.93
C ASN A 397 19.22 10.62 -42.92
N SER A 398 18.76 9.40 -42.69
CA SER A 398 18.95 8.26 -43.60
C SER A 398 18.19 8.46 -44.92
N LEU A 399 16.93 8.88 -44.87
CA LEU A 399 16.13 9.21 -46.05
C LEU A 399 16.71 10.40 -46.82
N MET A 400 17.21 11.40 -46.10
CA MET A 400 17.87 12.57 -46.67
C MET A 400 19.22 12.22 -47.29
N ALA A 401 19.98 11.31 -46.68
CA ALA A 401 21.20 10.77 -47.25
C ALA A 401 20.91 9.97 -48.53
N ILE A 402 19.81 9.21 -48.61
CA ILE A 402 19.38 8.58 -49.87
C ILE A 402 19.04 9.65 -50.91
N ALA A 403 18.25 10.66 -50.54
CA ALA A 403 17.91 11.77 -51.44
C ALA A 403 19.14 12.50 -52.00
N ASN A 404 20.20 12.64 -51.18
CA ASN A 404 21.42 13.36 -51.55
C ASN A 404 22.46 12.49 -52.27
N ARG A 405 22.68 11.25 -51.79
CA ARG A 405 23.73 10.34 -52.25
C ARG A 405 23.32 9.60 -53.53
N LYS A 406 22.02 9.50 -53.84
CA LYS A 406 21.48 8.82 -55.03
C LYS A 406 21.11 9.74 -56.18
N GLN A 407 21.45 11.04 -56.19
CA GLN A 407 21.15 11.88 -57.37
C GLN A 407 21.84 11.35 -58.65
N GLU A 408 23.07 10.84 -58.51
CA GLU A 408 23.85 10.28 -59.62
C GLU A 408 23.39 8.85 -59.97
N GLU A 409 23.08 8.01 -58.99
CA GLU A 409 22.49 6.67 -59.21
C GLU A 409 21.05 6.73 -59.74
N MET A 410 20.24 7.72 -59.35
CA MET A 410 18.91 7.96 -59.93
C MET A 410 19.04 8.43 -61.37
N LYS A 411 20.06 9.24 -61.69
CA LYS A 411 20.36 9.61 -63.07
C LYS A 411 20.71 8.37 -63.88
N GLU A 412 21.54 7.46 -63.38
CA GLU A 412 21.85 6.18 -64.02
C GLU A 412 20.61 5.29 -64.14
N MET A 413 19.80 5.15 -63.09
CA MET A 413 18.55 4.40 -63.09
C MET A 413 17.53 4.97 -64.09
N ILE A 414 17.41 6.30 -64.20
CA ILE A 414 16.56 6.97 -65.19
C ILE A 414 17.07 6.70 -66.60
N VAL A 415 18.39 6.72 -66.83
CA VAL A 415 19.01 6.36 -68.11
C VAL A 415 18.75 4.88 -68.46
N GLU A 416 18.93 3.96 -67.52
CA GLU A 416 18.64 2.53 -67.71
C GLU A 416 17.14 2.29 -67.97
N THR A 417 16.28 2.96 -67.21
CA THR A 417 14.82 2.82 -67.34
C THR A 417 14.33 3.39 -68.65
N LEU A 418 14.82 4.58 -69.06
CA LEU A 418 14.60 5.14 -70.40
C LEU A 418 15.07 4.19 -71.50
N SER A 419 16.23 3.55 -71.32
CA SER A 419 16.77 2.59 -72.30
C SER A 419 15.91 1.32 -72.38
N SER A 420 15.48 0.79 -71.24
CA SER A 420 14.65 -0.43 -71.17
C SER A 420 13.21 -0.22 -71.67
N MET A 421 12.66 0.97 -71.46
CA MET A 421 11.29 1.31 -71.84
C MET A 421 11.19 1.94 -73.22
N LYS A 422 12.33 2.25 -73.87
CA LYS A 422 12.37 2.99 -75.14
C LYS A 422 11.45 2.36 -76.19
N GLU A 423 11.61 1.06 -76.46
CA GLU A 423 10.79 0.30 -77.41
C GLU A 423 9.30 0.35 -77.04
N GLN A 424 8.97 0.13 -75.76
CA GLN A 424 7.59 0.11 -75.28
C GLN A 424 6.91 1.48 -75.36
N LEU A 425 7.62 2.56 -75.04
CA LEU A 425 7.13 3.94 -75.15
C LEU A 425 6.91 4.35 -76.62
N LEU A 426 7.78 3.89 -77.51
CA LEU A 426 7.65 4.10 -78.95
C LEU A 426 6.44 3.37 -79.53
N GLU A 427 6.11 2.20 -79.00
CA GLU A 427 4.93 1.42 -79.38
C GLU A 427 3.63 2.01 -78.79
N ASP A 428 3.65 2.40 -77.51
CA ASP A 428 2.54 3.09 -76.84
C ASP A 428 2.19 4.42 -77.55
N ALA A 429 3.20 5.19 -77.99
CA ALA A 429 2.99 6.42 -78.74
C ALA A 429 2.44 6.17 -80.15
N ALA A 430 2.87 5.10 -80.82
CA ALA A 430 2.34 4.72 -82.13
C ALA A 430 0.84 4.36 -82.06
N ASN A 431 0.43 3.72 -80.96
CA ASN A 431 -0.93 3.28 -80.70
C ASN A 431 -1.83 4.33 -80.01
N LEU A 432 -1.31 5.52 -79.69
CA LEU A 432 -2.05 6.56 -78.98
C LEU A 432 -3.20 7.11 -79.86
N GLU A 433 -4.44 6.96 -79.43
CA GLU A 433 -5.61 7.54 -80.10
C GLU A 433 -5.88 8.97 -79.58
N PHE A 434 -6.07 9.92 -80.50
CA PHE A 434 -6.38 11.30 -80.15
C PHE A 434 -7.90 11.50 -80.12
N THR A 435 -8.51 11.37 -78.94
CA THR A 435 -9.98 11.38 -78.78
C THR A 435 -10.63 12.75 -78.99
N ASP A 436 -9.89 13.84 -78.74
CA ASP A 436 -10.41 15.23 -78.79
C ASP A 436 -9.93 16.03 -80.03
N ILE A 437 -9.31 15.37 -81.01
CA ILE A 437 -8.69 16.01 -82.18
C ILE A 437 -9.17 15.30 -83.46
N ILE A 438 -9.75 16.04 -84.40
CA ILE A 438 -10.26 15.48 -85.67
C ILE A 438 -9.08 15.23 -86.62
N VAL A 439 -8.66 13.96 -86.74
CA VAL A 439 -7.67 13.53 -87.75
C VAL A 439 -8.40 13.16 -89.04
N THR A 440 -7.99 13.75 -90.18
CA THR A 440 -8.59 13.42 -91.49
C THR A 440 -8.22 12.00 -91.93
N THR A 441 -9.10 11.33 -92.69
CA THR A 441 -8.95 9.91 -93.11
C THR A 441 -7.70 9.61 -93.94
N ASN A 442 -7.04 10.64 -94.49
CA ASN A 442 -5.81 10.52 -95.28
C ASN A 442 -4.55 11.00 -94.50
N GLY A 443 -4.69 11.37 -93.24
CA GLY A 443 -3.59 11.82 -92.38
C GLY A 443 -3.07 13.23 -92.65
N GLU A 444 -3.64 13.98 -93.61
CA GLU A 444 -3.18 15.33 -94.01
C GLU A 444 -3.45 16.45 -92.96
N PRO A 445 -2.75 17.61 -93.07
CA PRO A 445 -2.50 18.53 -91.96
C PRO A 445 -3.75 19.06 -91.27
N VAL A 446 -3.86 18.74 -89.99
CA VAL A 446 -4.78 19.37 -89.03
C VAL A 446 -4.06 20.62 -88.49
N THR A 447 -4.75 21.70 -88.11
CA THR A 447 -4.14 23.05 -87.97
C THR A 447 -2.88 23.07 -87.08
N SER A 448 -2.01 24.09 -87.24
CA SER A 448 -0.78 24.23 -86.42
C SER A 448 -1.04 24.19 -84.90
N LYS A 449 -2.25 24.54 -84.45
CA LYS A 449 -2.67 24.44 -83.04
C LYS A 449 -2.95 23.00 -82.61
N GLU A 450 -3.54 22.19 -83.48
CA GLU A 450 -3.90 20.80 -83.23
C GLU A 450 -2.68 19.86 -83.32
N ILE A 451 -1.75 20.10 -84.25
CA ILE A 451 -0.45 19.39 -84.28
C ILE A 451 0.32 19.63 -82.98
N LYS A 452 0.28 20.86 -82.44
CA LYS A 452 0.87 21.18 -81.13
C LYS A 452 0.21 20.40 -80.00
N SER A 453 -1.11 20.24 -80.03
CA SER A 453 -1.84 19.42 -79.06
C SER A 453 -1.48 17.93 -79.17
N CYS A 454 -1.35 17.37 -80.38
CA CYS A 454 -0.92 15.97 -80.57
C CYS A 454 0.49 15.71 -80.03
N ILE A 455 1.44 16.63 -80.32
CA ILE A 455 2.80 16.55 -79.77
C ILE A 455 2.77 16.61 -78.23
N HIS A 456 1.92 17.47 -77.67
CA HIS A 456 1.76 17.60 -76.23
C HIS A 456 1.26 16.31 -75.58
N LEU A 457 0.23 15.67 -76.15
CA LEU A 457 -0.35 14.43 -75.63
C LEU A 457 0.64 13.24 -75.69
N ILE A 458 1.43 13.12 -76.77
CA ILE A 458 2.48 12.09 -76.87
C ILE A 458 3.55 12.31 -75.77
N GLN A 459 3.93 13.55 -75.53
CA GLN A 459 4.93 13.88 -74.51
C GLN A 459 4.39 13.68 -73.10
N GLU A 460 3.13 14.00 -72.86
CA GLU A 460 2.45 13.75 -71.59
C GLU A 460 2.40 12.25 -71.29
N LEU A 461 2.05 11.42 -72.28
CA LEU A 461 2.10 9.95 -72.16
C LEU A 461 3.48 9.45 -71.74
N ILE A 462 4.55 9.92 -72.41
CA ILE A 462 5.93 9.52 -72.14
C ILE A 462 6.35 9.92 -70.73
N VAL A 463 6.05 11.15 -70.32
CA VAL A 463 6.38 11.66 -68.99
C VAL A 463 5.63 10.87 -67.92
N VAL A 464 4.33 10.61 -68.09
CA VAL A 464 3.51 9.84 -67.14
C VAL A 464 4.05 8.40 -66.97
N ARG A 465 4.31 7.69 -68.07
CA ARG A 465 4.83 6.31 -68.01
C ARG A 465 6.24 6.24 -67.42
N LEU A 466 7.11 7.19 -67.75
CA LEU A 466 8.46 7.27 -67.19
C LEU A 466 8.41 7.50 -65.67
N ASN A 467 7.56 8.42 -65.21
CA ASN A 467 7.41 8.69 -63.78
C ASN A 467 6.92 7.46 -63.01
N GLN A 468 5.95 6.71 -63.55
CA GLN A 468 5.44 5.49 -62.91
C GLN A 468 6.55 4.44 -62.75
N ALA A 469 7.36 4.23 -63.78
CA ALA A 469 8.45 3.25 -63.73
C ALA A 469 9.58 3.66 -62.78
N VAL A 470 9.95 4.94 -62.77
CA VAL A 470 10.97 5.49 -61.87
C VAL A 470 10.49 5.44 -60.41
N ALA A 471 9.22 5.79 -60.15
CA ALA A 471 8.62 5.71 -58.83
C ALA A 471 8.60 4.26 -58.28
N ASN A 472 8.24 3.28 -59.11
CA ASN A 472 8.22 1.86 -58.71
C ASN A 472 9.60 1.33 -58.30
N LYS A 473 10.67 1.69 -59.02
CA LYS A 473 12.04 1.32 -58.63
C LYS A 473 12.49 2.00 -57.34
N LEU A 474 12.08 3.26 -57.12
CA LEU A 474 12.37 4.03 -55.90
C LEU A 474 11.72 3.41 -54.65
N ILE A 475 10.47 2.97 -54.76
CA ILE A 475 9.69 2.35 -53.66
C ILE A 475 10.42 1.13 -53.08
N SER A 476 10.99 0.27 -53.93
CA SER A 476 11.71 -0.94 -53.49
C SER A 476 12.92 -0.67 -52.58
N SER A 477 13.56 0.50 -52.72
CA SER A 477 14.70 0.90 -51.88
C SER A 477 14.27 1.48 -50.53
N VAL A 478 13.03 1.96 -50.42
CA VAL A 478 12.43 2.53 -49.20
C VAL A 478 11.86 1.43 -48.30
N ASP A 479 11.36 0.33 -48.87
CA ASP A 479 10.83 -0.82 -48.10
C ASP A 479 11.87 -1.41 -47.13
N TYR A 480 13.15 -1.45 -47.52
CA TYR A 480 14.25 -1.91 -46.65
C TYR A 480 14.46 -1.01 -45.42
N LEU A 481 14.23 0.30 -45.53
CA LEU A 481 14.33 1.23 -44.40
C LEU A 481 13.14 1.10 -43.43
N ARG A 482 11.96 0.79 -43.94
CA ARG A 482 10.75 0.63 -43.10
C ARG A 482 10.87 -0.53 -42.12
N GLU A 483 11.41 -1.68 -42.55
CA GLU A 483 11.59 -2.84 -41.67
C GLU A 483 12.58 -2.55 -40.51
N SER A 484 13.52 -1.62 -40.71
CA SER A 484 14.54 -1.28 -39.71
C SER A 484 14.08 -0.29 -38.63
N PHE A 485 13.15 0.63 -38.92
CA PHE A 485 12.86 1.77 -38.02
C PHE A 485 11.41 1.85 -37.53
N VAL A 486 10.44 1.30 -38.26
CA VAL A 486 9.00 1.61 -38.04
C VAL A 486 8.40 0.86 -36.86
N GLY A 487 8.71 -0.42 -36.70
CA GLY A 487 8.05 -1.26 -35.68
C GLY A 487 8.31 -0.85 -34.22
N THR A 488 9.46 -0.22 -33.94
CA THR A 488 9.80 0.26 -32.59
C THR A 488 9.25 1.67 -32.34
N LEU A 489 9.33 2.55 -33.35
CA LEU A 489 8.78 3.91 -33.27
C LEU A 489 7.26 3.90 -33.11
N GLU A 490 6.54 3.07 -33.89
CA GLU A 490 5.09 2.94 -33.79
C GLU A 490 4.65 2.44 -32.41
N ARG A 491 5.38 1.50 -31.79
CA ARG A 491 5.08 1.04 -30.43
C ARG A 491 5.33 2.14 -29.39
N CYS A 492 6.43 2.89 -29.51
CA CYS A 492 6.73 4.02 -28.63
C CYS A 492 5.66 5.11 -28.73
N LEU A 493 5.31 5.54 -29.95
CA LEU A 493 4.28 6.54 -30.20
C LEU A 493 2.90 6.06 -29.77
N SER A 494 2.51 4.83 -30.10
CA SER A 494 1.24 4.27 -29.65
C SER A 494 1.15 4.22 -28.12
N SER A 495 2.27 3.97 -27.42
CA SER A 495 2.29 4.03 -25.95
C SER A 495 2.18 5.45 -25.40
N LEU A 496 2.77 6.46 -26.05
CA LEU A 496 2.72 7.87 -25.64
C LEU A 496 1.34 8.48 -25.92
N GLU A 497 0.77 8.21 -27.10
CA GLU A 497 -0.56 8.67 -27.49
C GLU A 497 -1.67 7.95 -26.70
N LYS A 498 -1.44 6.72 -26.24
CA LYS A 498 -2.34 6.04 -25.29
C LYS A 498 -2.24 6.58 -23.88
N SER A 499 -1.12 7.17 -23.47
CA SER A 499 -1.03 7.78 -22.14
C SER A 499 -1.53 9.24 -22.11
N ASN A 500 -1.79 9.83 -23.28
CA ASN A 500 -2.40 11.15 -23.43
C ASN A 500 -3.86 11.00 -23.90
N MET A 501 -4.80 10.97 -22.96
CA MET A 501 -6.22 10.61 -23.19
C MET A 501 -7.13 11.81 -23.51
N ASP A 502 -6.65 12.77 -24.29
CA ASP A 502 -7.56 13.73 -24.93
C ASP A 502 -8.25 13.03 -26.11
N SER A 503 -9.54 12.71 -25.93
CA SER A 503 -10.38 11.90 -26.82
C SER A 503 -10.49 12.41 -28.27
N SER A 504 -10.03 13.64 -28.56
CA SER A 504 -10.05 14.26 -29.88
C SER A 504 -8.72 14.17 -30.64
N VAL A 505 -7.63 13.69 -30.00
CA VAL A 505 -6.25 13.74 -30.52
C VAL A 505 -5.59 12.35 -30.55
N HIS A 506 -6.36 11.29 -30.80
CA HIS A 506 -5.76 9.96 -30.98
C HIS A 506 -5.05 9.84 -32.33
N ASN A 507 -3.78 9.43 -32.28
CA ASN A 507 -2.92 9.08 -33.41
C ASN A 507 -2.38 10.24 -34.26
N ILE A 508 -2.41 11.51 -33.83
CA ILE A 508 -1.90 12.61 -34.68
C ILE A 508 -0.40 12.45 -34.97
N THR A 509 0.42 12.17 -33.96
CA THR A 509 1.88 12.03 -34.11
C THR A 509 2.22 10.75 -34.87
N SER A 510 1.50 9.65 -34.59
CA SER A 510 1.55 8.41 -35.37
C SER A 510 1.12 8.62 -36.83
N ASN A 511 0.13 9.48 -37.08
CA ASN A 511 -0.32 9.81 -38.43
C ASN A 511 0.71 10.68 -39.17
N HIS A 512 1.41 11.59 -38.49
CA HIS A 512 2.53 12.31 -39.09
C HIS A 512 3.74 11.39 -39.36
N LEU A 513 4.01 10.39 -38.52
CA LEU A 513 4.99 9.34 -38.84
C LEU A 513 4.56 8.56 -40.09
N LYS A 514 3.28 8.19 -40.19
CA LYS A 514 2.72 7.58 -41.41
C LYS A 514 2.83 8.50 -42.61
N GLN A 515 2.66 9.82 -42.45
CA GLN A 515 2.85 10.80 -43.51
C GLN A 515 4.32 10.94 -43.92
N LEU A 516 5.26 10.91 -42.97
CA LEU A 516 6.71 10.91 -43.24
C LEU A 516 7.10 9.66 -44.05
N LEU A 517 6.59 8.50 -43.64
CA LEU A 517 6.74 7.25 -44.38
C LEU A 517 6.07 7.35 -45.76
N ASN A 518 4.82 7.83 -45.84
CA ASN A 518 4.09 7.98 -47.11
C ASN A 518 4.74 9.00 -48.05
N ALA A 519 5.41 10.05 -47.54
CA ALA A 519 6.21 10.96 -48.34
C ALA A 519 7.43 10.26 -48.95
N ALA A 520 7.94 9.21 -48.28
CA ALA A 520 8.96 8.33 -48.82
C ALA A 520 8.40 7.33 -49.86
N TYR A 521 7.15 6.84 -49.70
CA TYR A 521 6.48 5.88 -50.61
C TYR A 521 5.85 6.50 -51.85
N HIS A 522 5.10 7.59 -51.71
CA HIS A 522 4.37 8.25 -52.79
C HIS A 522 5.20 9.39 -53.36
N VAL A 523 6.24 9.05 -54.11
CA VAL A 523 6.89 9.97 -55.04
C VAL A 523 5.97 10.16 -56.25
N GLU A 524 4.77 10.69 -56.04
CA GLU A 524 3.99 11.26 -57.15
C GLU A 524 4.66 12.56 -57.56
N VAL A 525 5.44 12.49 -58.63
CA VAL A 525 5.98 13.67 -59.31
C VAL A 525 4.79 14.38 -59.97
N THR A 526 4.14 15.29 -59.25
CA THR A 526 3.03 16.05 -59.79
C THR A 526 3.55 17.16 -60.71
N PHE A 527 3.32 17.01 -62.00
CA PHE A 527 3.59 18.04 -63.02
C PHE A 527 2.39 18.99 -63.07
N HIS A 528 2.24 19.83 -62.06
CA HIS A 528 1.29 20.94 -62.18
C HIS A 528 1.88 21.99 -63.11
N SER A 529 1.01 22.70 -63.84
CA SER A 529 1.30 23.61 -64.98
C SER A 529 2.20 24.83 -64.67
N GLY A 530 2.97 24.79 -63.58
CA GLY A 530 4.01 25.75 -63.20
C GLY A 530 5.36 25.15 -62.79
N SER A 531 5.59 23.82 -62.90
CA SER A 531 6.88 23.22 -62.54
C SER A 531 8.01 23.58 -63.52
N SER A 532 9.26 23.68 -63.04
CA SER A 532 10.41 24.01 -63.88
C SER A 532 10.66 22.98 -64.99
N VAL A 533 10.17 21.74 -64.85
CA VAL A 533 10.32 20.67 -65.84
C VAL A 533 9.32 20.79 -66.99
N THR A 534 8.06 21.18 -66.73
CA THR A 534 7.09 21.45 -67.82
C THR A 534 7.53 22.65 -68.66
N ARG A 535 8.10 23.68 -68.02
CA ARG A 535 8.78 24.80 -68.72
C ARG A 535 9.97 24.35 -69.57
N LEU A 536 10.69 23.32 -69.14
CA LEU A 536 11.90 22.81 -69.81
C LEU A 536 11.57 21.98 -71.04
N VAL A 537 10.56 21.11 -70.92
CA VAL A 537 9.96 20.37 -72.04
C VAL A 537 9.38 21.38 -73.04
N TRP A 538 8.71 22.44 -72.57
CA TRP A 538 8.18 23.53 -73.40
C TRP A 538 9.22 24.33 -74.22
N GLU A 539 10.38 24.64 -73.63
CA GLU A 539 11.45 25.37 -74.31
C GLU A 539 12.13 24.53 -75.41
N GLN A 540 12.29 23.21 -75.20
CA GLN A 540 12.78 22.27 -76.22
C GLN A 540 11.71 21.98 -77.29
N ILE A 541 10.43 21.93 -76.90
CA ILE A 541 9.27 21.83 -77.80
C ILE A 541 9.27 22.96 -78.83
N LYS A 542 9.56 24.21 -78.42
CA LYS A 542 9.70 25.32 -79.39
C LYS A 542 10.77 25.02 -80.44
N GLN A 543 11.89 24.41 -80.07
CA GLN A 543 12.98 24.09 -81.00
C GLN A 543 12.64 22.91 -81.92
N ILE A 544 12.00 21.87 -81.40
CA ILE A 544 11.58 20.69 -82.17
C ILE A 544 10.44 21.05 -83.12
N ILE A 545 9.41 21.76 -82.65
CA ILE A 545 8.32 22.25 -83.51
C ILE A 545 8.88 23.14 -84.60
N HIS A 546 9.81 24.06 -84.30
CA HIS A 546 10.41 24.92 -85.32
C HIS A 546 11.17 24.14 -86.40
N ARG A 547 11.81 23.01 -86.04
CA ARG A 547 12.44 22.09 -87.01
C ARG A 547 11.43 21.28 -87.81
N ILE A 548 10.35 20.80 -87.18
CA ILE A 548 9.32 19.98 -87.83
C ILE A 548 8.43 20.83 -88.75
N THR A 549 8.11 22.08 -88.38
CA THR A 549 7.29 23.00 -89.21
C THR A 549 8.04 23.55 -90.42
N LEU A 550 9.34 23.31 -90.56
CA LEU A 550 10.14 23.81 -91.68
C LEU A 550 10.09 22.90 -92.92
N VAL A 551 9.51 21.70 -92.79
CA VAL A 551 9.26 20.76 -93.88
C VAL A 551 7.75 20.50 -93.89
N ASN A 552 7.12 20.41 -95.07
CA ASN A 552 5.67 20.27 -95.27
C ASN A 552 4.96 19.42 -94.20
N PRO A 553 3.72 19.78 -93.79
CA PRO A 553 3.19 19.28 -92.53
C PRO A 553 2.98 17.75 -92.62
N PRO A 554 3.51 16.99 -91.66
CA PRO A 554 3.58 15.54 -91.76
C PRO A 554 2.20 14.91 -91.57
N ALA A 555 1.97 13.78 -92.25
CA ALA A 555 0.79 12.98 -91.98
C ALA A 555 0.88 12.36 -90.57
N ILE A 556 -0.20 12.38 -89.79
CA ILE A 556 -0.24 11.82 -88.41
C ILE A 556 -0.30 10.28 -88.49
N THR A 557 0.79 9.66 -88.93
CA THR A 557 0.93 8.20 -89.03
C THR A 557 1.54 7.62 -87.74
N PRO A 558 1.43 6.30 -87.50
CA PRO A 558 2.10 5.63 -86.39
C PRO A 558 3.63 5.89 -86.38
N GLU A 559 4.25 5.96 -87.56
CA GLU A 559 5.69 6.27 -87.72
C GLU A 559 6.01 7.71 -87.32
N TRP A 560 5.12 8.66 -87.64
CA TRP A 560 5.27 10.04 -87.18
C TRP A 560 5.17 10.13 -85.66
N LYS A 561 4.16 9.48 -85.05
CA LYS A 561 4.02 9.46 -83.58
C LYS A 561 5.24 8.83 -82.91
N ARG A 562 5.77 7.74 -83.47
CA ARG A 562 6.99 7.07 -83.02
C ARG A 562 8.20 8.00 -83.12
N LYS A 563 8.35 8.76 -84.21
CA LYS A 563 9.42 9.74 -84.39
C LYS A 563 9.33 10.90 -83.39
N VAL A 564 8.12 11.43 -83.15
CA VAL A 564 7.88 12.48 -82.14
C VAL A 564 8.20 11.97 -80.73
N ALA A 565 7.82 10.74 -80.42
CA ALA A 565 8.15 10.09 -79.15
C ALA A 565 9.66 9.87 -78.99
N GLN A 566 10.35 9.47 -80.06
CA GLN A 566 11.79 9.30 -80.06
C GLN A 566 12.53 10.62 -79.81
N ASP A 567 12.15 11.69 -80.52
CA ASP A 567 12.72 13.03 -80.33
C ASP A 567 12.42 13.57 -78.91
N ALA A 568 11.25 13.24 -78.35
CA ALA A 568 10.89 13.58 -76.97
C ALA A 568 11.74 12.83 -75.93
N ILE A 569 12.00 11.54 -76.15
CA ILE A 569 12.89 10.73 -75.30
C ILE A 569 14.33 11.24 -75.35
N GLU A 570 14.83 11.58 -76.54
CA GLU A 570 16.20 12.05 -76.75
C GLU A 570 16.42 13.49 -76.22
N SER A 571 15.37 14.31 -76.15
CA SER A 571 15.42 15.65 -75.55
C SER A 571 15.27 15.65 -74.02
N LEU A 572 14.87 14.54 -73.39
CA LEU A 572 14.80 14.40 -71.94
C LEU A 572 16.20 14.24 -71.33
N SER A 573 16.66 15.29 -70.65
CA SER A 573 17.90 15.19 -69.87
C SER A 573 17.67 14.45 -68.55
N ALA A 574 18.13 13.18 -68.47
CA ALA A 574 18.08 12.37 -67.25
C ALA A 574 18.67 13.10 -66.02
N ALA A 575 19.74 13.88 -66.21
CA ALA A 575 20.37 14.68 -65.15
C ALA A 575 19.51 15.86 -64.65
N LYS A 576 18.60 16.41 -65.47
CA LYS A 576 17.65 17.44 -65.04
C LYS A 576 16.41 16.82 -64.40
N LEU A 577 15.94 15.68 -64.92
CA LEU A 577 14.82 14.92 -64.35
C LEU A 577 15.16 14.42 -62.93
N ALA A 578 16.33 13.79 -62.77
CA ALA A 578 16.84 13.34 -61.47
C ALA A 578 16.90 14.49 -60.45
N ARG A 579 17.43 15.66 -60.85
CA ARG A 579 17.46 16.85 -59.99
C ARG A 579 16.08 17.33 -59.56
N SER A 580 15.10 17.33 -60.47
CA SER A 580 13.73 17.75 -60.12
C SER A 580 13.06 16.78 -59.16
N ILE A 581 13.20 15.47 -59.40
CA ILE A 581 12.61 14.43 -58.53
C ILE A 581 13.26 14.48 -57.15
N CYS A 582 14.59 14.53 -57.05
CA CYS A 582 15.30 14.68 -55.78
C CYS A 582 14.90 15.98 -55.05
N SER A 583 14.70 17.08 -55.78
CA SER A 583 14.24 18.35 -55.21
C SER A 583 12.84 18.22 -54.59
N GLN A 584 11.87 17.66 -55.31
CA GLN A 584 10.51 17.47 -54.82
C GLN A 584 10.46 16.48 -53.64
N PHE A 585 11.22 15.40 -53.72
CA PHE A 585 11.37 14.42 -52.65
C PHE A 585 11.92 15.06 -51.38
N ARG A 586 12.98 15.86 -51.51
CA ARG A 586 13.60 16.61 -50.41
C ARG A 586 12.61 17.59 -49.75
N THR A 587 11.86 18.33 -50.56
CA THR A 587 10.84 19.27 -50.06
C THR A 587 9.74 18.55 -49.28
N ARG A 588 9.24 17.40 -49.78
CA ARG A 588 8.23 16.60 -49.07
C ARG A 588 8.78 16.03 -47.77
N LEU A 589 9.97 15.43 -47.79
CA LEU A 589 10.63 14.90 -46.59
C LEU A 589 10.83 15.99 -45.52
N ASN A 590 11.33 17.16 -45.90
CA ASN A 590 11.48 18.29 -44.97
C ASN A 590 10.14 18.71 -44.37
N SER A 591 9.09 18.84 -45.20
CA SER A 591 7.76 19.24 -44.71
C SER A 591 7.15 18.21 -43.74
N SER A 592 7.36 16.91 -44.00
CA SER A 592 6.86 15.84 -43.13
C SER A 592 7.65 15.74 -41.83
N HIS A 593 8.97 15.95 -41.87
CA HIS A 593 9.82 16.01 -40.68
C HIS A 593 9.44 17.20 -39.78
N GLU A 594 9.25 18.38 -40.36
CA GLU A 594 8.79 19.56 -39.63
C GLU A 594 7.41 19.36 -38.98
N ALA A 595 6.46 18.75 -39.71
CA ALA A 595 5.14 18.43 -39.19
C ALA A 595 5.19 17.40 -38.05
N PHE A 596 6.02 16.36 -38.18
CA PHE A 596 6.25 15.38 -37.12
C PHE A 596 6.87 16.03 -35.88
N ALA A 597 7.93 16.82 -36.06
CA ALA A 597 8.60 17.53 -34.96
C ALA A 597 7.64 18.49 -34.23
N ALA A 598 6.78 19.20 -34.96
CA ALA A 598 5.75 20.06 -34.37
C ALA A 598 4.71 19.26 -33.57
N SER A 599 4.22 18.14 -34.11
CA SER A 599 3.29 17.26 -33.40
C SER A 599 3.91 16.62 -32.16
N LEU A 600 5.17 16.19 -32.24
CA LEU A 600 5.89 15.62 -31.09
C LEU A 600 6.11 16.67 -29.99
N ARG A 601 6.38 17.93 -30.34
CA ARG A 601 6.43 19.05 -29.37
C ARG A 601 5.09 19.29 -28.69
N GLN A 602 3.99 19.25 -29.43
CA GLN A 602 2.65 19.38 -28.85
C GLN A 602 2.33 18.23 -27.89
N LEU A 603 2.73 16.99 -28.25
CA LEU A 603 2.61 15.82 -27.39
C LEU A 603 3.47 15.96 -26.11
N GLU A 604 4.69 16.49 -26.24
CA GLU A 604 5.61 16.79 -25.13
C GLU A 604 5.05 17.88 -24.20
N GLU A 605 4.49 18.97 -24.74
CA GLU A 605 3.81 20.02 -23.96
C GLU A 605 2.60 19.45 -23.19
N GLY A 606 1.79 18.61 -23.85
CA GLY A 606 0.65 17.94 -23.22
C GLY A 606 1.07 17.02 -22.07
N HIS A 607 2.11 16.21 -22.27
CA HIS A 607 2.66 15.36 -21.21
C HIS A 607 3.31 16.16 -20.09
N THR A 608 4.07 17.21 -20.40
CA THR A 608 4.72 18.07 -19.40
C THR A 608 3.67 18.75 -18.53
N GLY A 609 2.64 19.35 -19.14
CA GLY A 609 1.54 19.98 -18.40
C GLY A 609 0.72 19.00 -17.56
N ARG A 610 0.49 17.77 -18.05
CA ARG A 610 -0.14 16.69 -17.25
C ARG A 610 0.74 16.31 -16.06
N LEU A 611 2.03 16.08 -16.30
CA LEU A 611 2.98 15.66 -15.27
C LEU A 611 3.14 16.71 -14.16
N GLU A 612 3.22 18.01 -14.50
CA GLU A 612 3.28 19.11 -13.53
C GLU A 612 2.02 19.20 -12.65
N ARG A 613 0.83 19.19 -13.25
CA ARG A 613 -0.44 19.21 -12.49
C ARG A 613 -0.60 17.99 -11.59
N THR A 614 -0.19 16.83 -12.10
CA THR A 614 -0.21 15.57 -11.35
C THR A 614 0.78 15.68 -10.18
N GLU A 615 2.00 16.15 -10.40
CA GLU A 615 3.02 16.31 -9.35
C GLU A 615 2.55 17.21 -8.19
N ASP A 616 1.87 18.33 -8.48
CA ASP A 616 1.30 19.23 -7.47
C ASP A 616 0.19 18.59 -6.63
N LEU A 617 -0.70 17.81 -7.27
CA LEU A 617 -1.72 17.03 -6.56
C LEU A 617 -1.08 15.99 -5.63
N TRP A 618 -0.08 15.27 -6.14
CA TRP A 618 0.64 14.25 -5.38
C TRP A 618 1.55 14.84 -4.31
N LEU A 619 2.05 16.06 -4.47
CA LEU A 619 2.75 16.80 -3.42
C LEU A 619 1.87 16.97 -2.17
N ARG A 620 0.59 17.31 -2.35
CA ARG A 620 -0.38 17.42 -1.24
C ARG A 620 -0.68 16.06 -0.61
N VAL A 621 -0.91 15.02 -1.42
CA VAL A 621 -1.11 13.65 -0.91
C VAL A 621 0.09 13.20 -0.07
N ARG A 622 1.32 13.44 -0.56
CA ARG A 622 2.56 13.06 0.13
C ARG A 622 2.83 13.86 1.41
N LYS A 623 2.49 15.15 1.44
CA LYS A 623 2.81 16.04 2.58
C LYS A 623 1.71 16.09 3.65
N ASP A 624 0.45 15.95 3.26
CA ASP A 624 -0.67 16.21 4.17
C ASP A 624 -1.46 14.94 4.49
N HIS A 625 -1.77 14.13 3.48
CA HIS A 625 -2.67 12.98 3.65
C HIS A 625 -1.95 11.71 4.13
N ALA A 626 -0.87 11.32 3.47
CA ALA A 626 -0.11 10.11 3.82
C ALA A 626 0.39 10.13 5.28
N PRO A 627 0.98 11.22 5.80
CA PRO A 627 1.50 11.22 7.16
C PRO A 627 0.39 11.17 8.23
N ARG A 628 -0.74 11.85 8.00
CA ARG A 628 -1.91 11.79 8.89
C ARG A 628 -2.52 10.39 8.92
N LEU A 629 -2.60 9.72 7.77
CA LEU A 629 -3.11 8.35 7.69
C LEU A 629 -2.13 7.35 8.35
N ALA A 630 -0.82 7.55 8.17
CA ALA A 630 0.20 6.76 8.87
C ALA A 630 0.06 6.89 10.39
N ARG A 631 -0.24 8.09 10.90
CA ARG A 631 -0.53 8.31 12.33
C ARG A 631 -1.74 7.51 12.80
N LEU A 632 -2.85 7.53 12.05
CA LEU A 632 -4.04 6.74 12.38
C LEU A 632 -3.74 5.23 12.36
N SER A 633 -2.94 4.77 11.40
CA SER A 633 -2.46 3.40 11.30
C SER A 633 -1.61 3.00 12.52
N LEU A 634 -0.66 3.84 12.93
CA LEU A 634 0.17 3.61 14.12
C LEU A 634 -0.69 3.55 15.39
N GLU A 635 -1.68 4.43 15.53
CA GLU A 635 -2.58 4.45 16.69
C GLU A 635 -3.44 3.19 16.79
N SER A 636 -4.08 2.77 15.68
CA SER A 636 -4.90 1.55 15.63
C SER A 636 -4.03 0.30 15.86
N ARG A 637 -2.84 0.26 15.27
CA ARG A 637 -1.87 -0.82 15.47
C ARG A 637 -1.35 -0.90 16.89
N SER A 638 -0.95 0.23 17.46
CA SER A 638 -0.51 0.32 18.85
C SER A 638 -1.58 -0.19 19.81
N LEU A 639 -2.83 0.20 19.58
CA LEU A 639 -3.93 -0.24 20.43
C LEU A 639 -4.14 -1.75 20.36
N ARG A 640 -4.13 -2.32 19.16
CA ARG A 640 -4.16 -3.77 18.94
C ARG A 640 -3.02 -4.48 19.69
N ASP A 641 -1.81 -3.97 19.59
CA ASP A 641 -0.61 -4.56 20.20
C ASP A 641 -0.66 -4.49 21.74
N VAL A 642 -1.12 -3.38 22.32
CA VAL A 642 -1.38 -3.26 23.76
C VAL A 642 -2.48 -4.22 24.21
N LEU A 643 -3.56 -4.34 23.43
CA LEU A 643 -4.64 -5.26 23.74
C LEU A 643 -4.13 -6.70 23.77
N LEU A 644 -3.35 -7.14 22.77
CA LEU A 644 -2.88 -8.52 22.67
C LEU A 644 -1.76 -8.89 23.64
N HIS A 645 -0.82 -7.97 23.88
CA HIS A 645 0.44 -8.30 24.54
C HIS A 645 0.72 -7.46 25.79
N GLY A 646 -0.13 -6.48 26.08
CA GLY A 646 0.09 -5.51 27.16
C GLY A 646 1.24 -4.54 26.85
N LYS A 647 1.48 -3.60 27.77
CA LYS A 647 2.62 -2.70 27.65
C LYS A 647 3.93 -3.46 27.90
N PRO A 648 4.97 -3.27 27.07
CA PRO A 648 6.28 -3.87 27.30
C PRO A 648 6.91 -3.34 28.58
N LYS A 649 7.69 -4.19 29.26
CA LYS A 649 8.47 -3.79 30.43
C LYS A 649 9.74 -3.08 29.98
N LEU A 650 9.95 -1.86 30.46
CA LEU A 650 11.22 -1.14 30.29
C LEU A 650 12.28 -1.74 31.23
N GLY A 651 13.37 -2.24 30.66
CA GLY A 651 14.57 -2.63 31.38
C GLY A 651 15.60 -1.49 31.42
N ARG A 652 16.88 -1.85 31.60
CA ARG A 652 17.99 -0.89 31.60
C ARG A 652 18.17 -0.20 30.25
N GLU A 653 18.68 1.03 30.26
CA GLU A 653 19.10 1.74 29.05
C GLU A 653 20.26 0.98 28.37
N LEU A 654 20.11 0.70 27.07
CA LEU A 654 21.13 0.11 26.20
C LEU A 654 21.90 1.19 25.43
N GLY A 655 21.22 2.29 25.09
CA GLY A 655 21.83 3.42 24.42
C GLY A 655 20.86 4.56 24.21
N ARG A 656 21.40 5.75 23.96
CA ARG A 656 20.65 6.98 23.71
C ARG A 656 21.11 7.61 22.41
N GLY A 657 20.16 7.85 21.51
CA GLY A 657 20.37 8.52 20.24
C GLY A 657 19.72 9.90 20.22
N GLN A 658 19.82 10.57 19.07
CA GLN A 658 19.17 11.85 18.83
C GLN A 658 17.63 11.74 18.87
N TYR A 659 17.09 10.58 18.46
CA TYR A 659 15.65 10.36 18.26
C TYR A 659 14.97 9.64 19.42
N GLY A 660 15.72 9.24 20.45
CA GLY A 660 15.13 8.47 21.55
C GLY A 660 16.12 7.66 22.35
N VAL A 661 15.57 6.87 23.26
CA VAL A 661 16.34 6.01 24.18
C VAL A 661 15.97 4.56 23.89
N VAL A 662 16.97 3.69 23.78
CA VAL A 662 16.79 2.25 23.59
C VAL A 662 16.98 1.54 24.92
N TYR A 663 15.99 0.75 25.31
CA TYR A 663 15.98 -0.03 26.54
C TYR A 663 16.01 -1.53 26.26
N LEU A 664 16.54 -2.28 27.22
CA LEU A 664 16.42 -3.73 27.26
C LEU A 664 14.94 -4.10 27.45
N CYS A 665 14.46 -5.08 26.69
CA CYS A 665 13.18 -5.72 26.92
C CYS A 665 13.38 -7.23 26.81
N ASP A 666 13.23 -7.98 27.90
CA ASP A 666 13.55 -9.42 27.85
C ASP A 666 12.68 -10.14 26.83
N SER A 667 11.35 -10.09 27.01
CA SER A 667 10.39 -10.66 26.07
C SER A 667 9.12 -9.81 25.97
N TRP A 668 8.50 -9.83 24.80
CA TRP A 668 7.20 -9.21 24.56
C TRP A 668 6.48 -9.89 23.40
N GLY A 669 5.19 -10.20 23.58
CA GLY A 669 4.37 -10.83 22.53
C GLY A 669 4.89 -12.19 22.04
N GLY A 670 5.62 -12.95 22.86
CA GLY A 670 6.25 -14.21 22.46
C GLY A 670 7.62 -14.05 21.78
N HIS A 671 8.09 -12.82 21.56
CA HIS A 671 9.42 -12.54 21.04
C HIS A 671 10.45 -12.46 22.17
N TYR A 672 11.64 -13.01 21.92
CA TYR A 672 12.82 -12.94 22.77
C TYR A 672 14.06 -13.17 21.89
N PRO A 673 15.16 -12.42 22.08
CA PRO A 673 15.30 -11.24 22.94
C PRO A 673 14.79 -9.96 22.25
N CYS A 674 14.27 -8.99 23.03
CA CYS A 674 13.75 -7.74 22.50
C CYS A 674 14.56 -6.49 22.93
N ALA A 675 14.44 -5.45 22.12
CA ALA A 675 14.90 -4.09 22.41
C ALA A 675 13.72 -3.14 22.22
N LEU A 676 13.72 -2.07 23.00
CA LEU A 676 12.62 -1.11 23.00
C LEU A 676 13.15 0.30 22.74
N LYS A 677 12.88 0.85 21.55
CA LYS A 677 13.22 2.25 21.22
C LYS A 677 12.06 3.14 21.63
N SER A 678 12.27 3.99 22.63
CA SER A 678 11.32 5.00 23.08
C SER A 678 11.59 6.31 22.36
N VAL A 679 10.62 6.78 21.58
CA VAL A 679 10.68 8.04 20.83
C VAL A 679 9.63 9.00 21.39
N VAL A 680 10.06 10.21 21.76
CA VAL A 680 9.15 11.29 22.18
C VAL A 680 9.14 12.33 21.06
N PRO A 681 8.15 12.29 20.16
CA PRO A 681 8.02 13.29 19.10
C PRO A 681 7.72 14.68 19.70
N PRO A 682 8.51 15.71 19.39
CA PRO A 682 8.37 17.04 19.98
C PRO A 682 7.20 17.86 19.40
N ASP A 683 6.74 17.55 18.19
CA ASP A 683 5.65 18.22 17.50
C ASP A 683 4.90 17.24 16.56
N ASP A 684 3.81 17.72 15.95
CA ASP A 684 2.98 16.90 15.04
C ASP A 684 3.71 16.47 13.77
N LYS A 685 4.68 17.25 13.29
CA LYS A 685 5.46 16.88 12.10
C LYS A 685 6.34 15.67 12.40
N HIS A 686 7.07 15.70 13.50
CA HIS A 686 7.89 14.56 13.93
C HIS A 686 7.04 13.34 14.31
N TRP A 687 5.82 13.56 14.83
CA TRP A 687 4.86 12.48 15.08
C TRP A 687 4.48 11.76 13.78
N ASN A 688 4.18 12.54 12.75
CA ASN A 688 3.80 12.06 11.43
C ASN A 688 4.97 11.36 10.71
N ASP A 689 6.18 11.91 10.79
CA ASP A 689 7.39 11.31 10.22
C ASP A 689 7.70 9.95 10.89
N LEU A 690 7.57 9.87 12.21
CA LEU A 690 7.72 8.62 12.96
C LEU A 690 6.66 7.58 12.59
N ALA A 691 5.42 8.01 12.35
CA ALA A 691 4.36 7.11 11.94
C ALA A 691 4.60 6.55 10.53
N LEU A 692 5.16 7.35 9.63
CA LEU A 692 5.62 6.87 8.32
C LEU A 692 6.79 5.91 8.43
N GLU A 693 7.81 6.22 9.26
CA GLU A 693 8.92 5.30 9.58
C GLU A 693 8.36 3.94 10.03
N PHE A 694 7.41 3.96 10.95
CA PHE A 694 6.78 2.75 11.46
C PHE A 694 6.09 1.95 10.35
N HIS A 695 5.29 2.61 9.49
CA HIS A 695 4.60 1.95 8.39
C HIS A 695 5.59 1.30 7.43
N TYR A 696 6.59 2.03 6.94
CA TYR A 696 7.58 1.46 6.01
C TYR A 696 8.33 0.28 6.61
N THR A 697 8.83 0.44 7.84
CA THR A 697 9.58 -0.63 8.53
C THR A 697 8.72 -1.87 8.72
N ARG A 698 7.44 -1.70 9.03
CA ARG A 698 6.53 -2.80 9.29
C ARG A 698 6.09 -3.53 8.03
N SER A 699 5.93 -2.81 6.92
CA SER A 699 5.49 -3.36 5.64
C SER A 699 6.60 -4.12 4.90
N LEU A 700 7.86 -3.95 5.30
CA LEU A 700 8.97 -4.69 4.72
C LEU A 700 8.85 -6.21 4.97
N PRO A 701 9.09 -7.05 3.94
CA PRO A 701 9.31 -8.46 4.15
C PRO A 701 10.49 -8.68 5.10
N LYS A 702 10.40 -9.72 5.93
CA LYS A 702 11.50 -10.10 6.81
C LYS A 702 12.75 -10.41 5.98
N HIS A 703 13.89 -9.94 6.46
CA HIS A 703 15.16 -10.10 5.76
C HIS A 703 16.29 -10.32 6.77
N GLU A 704 17.23 -11.23 6.46
CA GLU A 704 18.30 -11.61 7.39
C GLU A 704 19.22 -10.44 7.79
N ARG A 705 19.31 -9.41 6.95
CA ARG A 705 20.20 -8.26 7.13
C ARG A 705 19.50 -6.97 7.56
N LEU A 706 18.23 -7.05 7.95
CA LEU A 706 17.49 -5.92 8.54
C LEU A 706 16.99 -6.29 9.92
N VAL A 707 16.92 -5.30 10.81
CA VAL A 707 16.37 -5.48 12.16
C VAL A 707 14.85 -5.63 12.11
N ASP A 708 14.35 -6.76 12.61
CA ASP A 708 12.92 -7.06 12.71
C ASP A 708 12.22 -6.12 13.70
N LEU A 709 11.17 -5.44 13.23
CA LEU A 709 10.21 -4.70 14.06
C LEU A 709 9.03 -5.63 14.44
N HIS A 710 8.89 -5.93 15.72
CA HIS A 710 7.85 -6.82 16.24
C HIS A 710 6.51 -6.11 16.48
N GLY A 711 6.53 -4.85 16.89
CA GLY A 711 5.31 -4.09 17.16
C GLY A 711 5.57 -2.68 17.69
N SER A 712 4.49 -2.00 18.06
CA SER A 712 4.53 -0.64 18.62
C SER A 712 3.55 -0.46 19.77
N VAL A 713 3.88 0.41 20.72
CA VAL A 713 2.97 0.84 21.79
C VAL A 713 3.10 2.35 22.01
N ILE A 714 1.99 3.07 21.93
CA ILE A 714 1.89 4.48 22.31
C ILE A 714 1.63 4.55 23.82
N ASP A 715 2.57 5.15 24.54
CA ASP A 715 2.48 5.35 25.97
C ASP A 715 2.07 6.80 26.30
N HIS A 716 0.77 7.00 26.54
CA HIS A 716 0.22 8.27 27.02
C HIS A 716 0.55 8.60 28.47
N THR A 717 1.19 7.69 29.21
CA THR A 717 1.57 7.88 30.61
C THR A 717 3.07 8.12 30.79
N TYR A 718 3.82 8.26 29.69
CA TYR A 718 5.26 8.45 29.72
C TYR A 718 5.62 9.74 30.47
N GLY A 719 6.72 9.71 31.23
CA GLY A 719 7.15 10.86 32.06
C GLY A 719 6.09 11.30 33.09
N GLY A 720 5.25 10.39 33.59
CA GLY A 720 4.16 10.72 34.51
C GLY A 720 2.95 11.37 33.84
N GLY A 721 2.80 11.25 32.51
CA GLY A 721 1.74 11.88 31.73
C GLY A 721 2.08 13.26 31.16
N SER A 722 3.33 13.72 31.35
CA SER A 722 3.83 14.98 30.79
C SER A 722 4.17 14.91 29.30
N SER A 723 4.35 13.70 28.75
CA SER A 723 4.70 13.49 27.34
C SER A 723 4.10 12.19 26.84
N ILE A 724 3.88 12.11 25.53
CA ILE A 724 3.47 10.88 24.86
C ILE A 724 4.69 10.28 24.17
N ALA A 725 4.99 9.02 24.46
CA ALA A 725 6.08 8.29 23.79
C ALA A 725 5.51 7.22 22.86
N VAL A 726 6.19 7.01 21.73
CA VAL A 726 5.99 5.82 20.89
C VAL A 726 7.12 4.85 21.22
N LEU A 727 6.74 3.65 21.66
CA LEU A 727 7.66 2.57 21.97
C LEU A 727 7.67 1.60 20.79
N LEU A 728 8.82 1.45 20.14
CA LEU A 728 9.03 0.50 19.05
C LEU A 728 9.70 -0.75 19.61
N ILE A 729 9.05 -1.91 19.46
CA ILE A 729 9.55 -3.21 19.94
C ILE A 729 10.26 -3.89 18.79
N MET A 730 11.56 -4.14 18.93
CA MET A 730 12.43 -4.68 17.88
C MET A 730 13.17 -5.92 18.39
N GLU A 731 13.74 -6.70 17.48
CA GLU A 731 14.72 -7.72 17.85
C GLU A 731 15.95 -7.08 18.50
N ARG A 732 16.56 -7.78 19.45
CA ARG A 732 17.79 -7.31 20.10
C ARG A 732 19.01 -8.08 19.65
N LEU A 733 19.98 -7.34 19.14
CA LEU A 733 21.29 -7.82 18.75
C LEU A 733 22.32 -7.66 19.89
N HIS A 734 23.52 -8.21 19.70
CA HIS A 734 24.54 -8.28 20.74
C HIS A 734 25.18 -6.91 21.01
N ARG A 735 25.53 -6.17 19.95
CA ARG A 735 26.20 -4.86 20.01
C ARG A 735 26.06 -4.09 18.69
N ASP A 736 26.38 -2.80 18.68
CA ASP A 736 26.57 -2.05 17.42
C ASP A 736 27.96 -2.28 16.82
N LEU A 737 28.13 -1.97 15.54
CA LEU A 737 29.39 -2.14 14.82
C LEU A 737 30.49 -1.22 15.37
N TYR A 738 30.14 -0.03 15.86
CA TYR A 738 31.10 0.86 16.54
C TYR A 738 31.78 0.15 17.73
N THR A 739 30.98 -0.51 18.58
CA THR A 739 31.46 -1.29 19.72
C THR A 739 32.19 -2.54 19.27
N GLY A 740 31.71 -3.19 18.20
CA GLY A 740 32.41 -4.32 17.56
C GLY A 740 33.82 -3.97 17.13
N LEU A 741 34.01 -2.88 16.38
CA LEU A 741 35.34 -2.44 15.94
C LEU A 741 36.26 -2.11 17.11
N LYS A 742 35.76 -1.42 18.15
CA LYS A 742 36.54 -1.18 19.38
C LYS A 742 36.96 -2.47 20.09
N ALA A 743 36.17 -3.53 19.99
CA ALA A 743 36.49 -4.83 20.57
C ALA A 743 37.47 -5.67 19.72
N GLY A 744 37.93 -5.15 18.57
CA GLY A 744 38.97 -5.80 17.76
C GLY A 744 38.46 -6.88 16.81
N LEU A 745 37.46 -6.55 15.97
CA LEU A 745 37.00 -7.46 14.90
C LEU A 745 38.14 -7.78 13.91
N SER A 746 38.29 -9.05 13.59
CA SER A 746 39.25 -9.54 12.59
C SER A 746 38.91 -9.05 11.19
N LEU A 747 39.90 -9.02 10.28
CA LEU A 747 39.68 -8.58 8.90
C LEU A 747 38.56 -9.38 8.22
N ARG A 748 38.53 -10.69 8.42
CA ARG A 748 37.48 -11.58 7.86
C ARG A 748 36.09 -11.19 8.36
N GLU A 749 35.93 -10.94 9.66
CA GLU A 749 34.64 -10.49 10.21
C GLU A 749 34.25 -9.13 9.65
N ARG A 750 35.20 -8.19 9.52
CA ARG A 750 34.92 -6.85 8.97
C ARG A 750 34.48 -6.90 7.51
N LEU A 751 35.11 -7.73 6.68
CA LEU A 751 34.70 -7.94 5.29
C LEU A 751 33.35 -8.68 5.19
N GLN A 752 33.08 -9.65 6.07
CA GLN A 752 31.78 -10.30 6.14
C GLN A 752 30.67 -9.30 6.53
N ILE A 753 30.94 -8.41 7.48
CA ILE A 753 30.01 -7.34 7.87
C ILE A 753 29.75 -6.38 6.70
N ALA A 754 30.78 -6.03 5.92
CA ALA A 754 30.60 -5.22 4.72
C ALA A 754 29.65 -5.90 3.71
N LEU A 755 29.79 -7.22 3.50
CA LEU A 755 28.89 -7.99 2.62
C LEU A 755 27.45 -7.99 3.14
N ASP A 756 27.28 -8.22 4.43
CA ASP A 756 25.97 -8.24 5.10
C ASP A 756 25.26 -6.89 4.96
N VAL A 757 25.99 -5.77 5.07
CA VAL A 757 25.44 -4.43 4.87
C VAL A 757 25.03 -4.21 3.41
N VAL A 758 25.87 -4.59 2.44
CA VAL A 758 25.52 -4.46 1.01
C VAL A 758 24.28 -5.29 0.68
N GLU A 759 24.17 -6.51 1.21
CA GLU A 759 23.01 -7.37 1.04
C GLU A 759 21.74 -6.72 1.61
N GLY A 760 21.80 -6.15 2.82
CA GLY A 760 20.67 -5.41 3.41
C GLY A 760 20.28 -4.16 2.62
N MET A 761 21.25 -3.39 2.11
CA MET A 761 21.00 -2.21 1.27
C MET A 761 20.36 -2.59 -0.06
N ARG A 762 20.85 -3.65 -0.72
CA ARG A 762 20.27 -4.17 -1.97
C ARG A 762 18.81 -4.54 -1.78
N PHE A 763 18.49 -5.20 -0.67
CA PHE A 763 17.11 -5.54 -0.34
C PHE A 763 16.27 -4.27 -0.15
N LEU A 764 16.70 -3.30 0.66
CA LEU A 764 15.97 -2.03 0.84
C LEU A 764 15.72 -1.30 -0.47
N HIS A 765 16.74 -1.17 -1.32
CA HIS A 765 16.63 -0.52 -2.62
C HIS A 765 15.68 -1.28 -3.56
N SER A 766 15.65 -2.61 -3.51
CA SER A 766 14.68 -3.41 -4.27
C SER A 766 13.23 -3.19 -3.86
N GLN A 767 13.00 -2.73 -2.63
CA GLN A 767 11.69 -2.32 -2.12
C GLN A 767 11.40 -0.83 -2.38
N GLY A 768 12.27 -0.14 -3.12
CA GLY A 768 12.12 1.28 -3.45
C GLY A 768 12.43 2.25 -2.28
N LEU A 769 13.06 1.77 -1.20
CA LEU A 769 13.41 2.57 -0.02
C LEU A 769 14.88 2.96 -0.02
N VAL A 770 15.18 4.20 0.37
CA VAL A 770 16.54 4.71 0.59
C VAL A 770 16.75 4.96 2.08
N HIS A 771 17.85 4.47 2.66
CA HIS A 771 18.11 4.51 4.11
C HIS A 771 18.55 5.89 4.61
N ARG A 772 19.48 6.55 3.92
CA ARG A 772 20.00 7.91 4.17
C ARG A 772 20.80 8.13 5.46
N ASP A 773 21.12 7.08 6.23
CA ASP A 773 21.93 7.19 7.45
C ASP A 773 22.70 5.89 7.76
N ILE A 774 23.26 5.28 6.72
CA ILE A 774 24.17 4.14 6.87
C ILE A 774 25.44 4.60 7.59
N LYS A 775 25.71 4.01 8.77
CA LYS A 775 26.86 4.33 9.62
C LYS A 775 27.11 3.24 10.67
N LEU A 776 28.27 3.30 11.34
CA LEU A 776 28.68 2.35 12.37
C LEU A 776 27.66 2.11 13.50
N LYS A 777 26.88 3.12 13.90
CA LYS A 777 25.88 2.99 14.97
C LYS A 777 24.55 2.39 14.52
N ASN A 778 24.29 2.38 13.21
CA ASN A 778 23.06 1.85 12.62
C ASN A 778 23.27 0.46 11.99
N VAL A 779 24.43 -0.15 12.23
CA VAL A 779 24.73 -1.55 11.90
C VAL A 779 24.88 -2.29 13.23
N LEU A 780 23.99 -3.24 13.48
CA LEU A 780 23.98 -4.07 14.67
C LEU A 780 24.51 -5.47 14.37
N LEU A 781 25.19 -6.07 15.34
CA LEU A 781 25.86 -7.36 15.21
C LEU A 781 25.23 -8.38 16.13
N ASP A 782 24.97 -9.58 15.61
CA ASP A 782 24.58 -10.73 16.42
C ASP A 782 25.79 -11.33 17.19
N LYS A 783 25.57 -12.46 17.87
CA LYS A 783 26.63 -13.13 18.63
C LYS A 783 27.72 -13.75 17.73
N GLN A 784 27.42 -13.95 16.45
CA GLN A 784 28.31 -14.49 15.43
C GLN A 784 28.97 -13.37 14.59
N ASN A 785 28.81 -12.10 15.01
CA ASN A 785 29.27 -10.92 14.28
C ASN A 785 28.70 -10.80 12.85
N ARG A 786 27.51 -11.35 12.60
CA ARG A 786 26.73 -11.06 11.38
C ARG A 786 25.96 -9.76 11.56
N ALA A 787 25.90 -8.98 10.50
CA ALA A 787 25.36 -7.63 10.55
C ALA A 787 23.91 -7.54 10.10
N LYS A 788 23.16 -6.68 10.79
CA LYS A 788 21.82 -6.23 10.43
C LYS A 788 21.75 -4.71 10.47
N ILE A 789 21.10 -4.11 9.47
CA ILE A 789 20.85 -2.67 9.41
C ILE A 789 19.63 -2.33 10.27
N THR A 790 19.75 -1.25 11.05
CA THR A 790 18.69 -0.74 11.95
C THR A 790 18.45 0.75 11.70
N ASP A 791 17.45 1.31 12.40
CA ASP A 791 17.15 2.75 12.42
C ASP A 791 16.72 3.29 11.06
N LEU A 792 15.62 2.73 10.56
CA LEU A 792 14.95 3.16 9.35
C LEU A 792 14.19 4.49 9.51
N GLY A 793 14.48 5.29 10.55
CA GLY A 793 13.82 6.58 10.78
C GLY A 793 14.11 7.65 9.76
N PHE A 794 15.15 7.45 8.97
CA PHE A 794 15.36 8.23 7.75
C PHE A 794 14.98 7.50 6.48
N CYS A 795 14.45 6.27 6.55
CA CYS A 795 14.01 5.59 5.34
C CYS A 795 12.87 6.34 4.66
N LYS A 796 12.93 6.44 3.35
CA LYS A 796 11.85 7.02 2.56
C LYS A 796 11.77 6.34 1.19
N PRO A 797 10.56 6.10 0.67
CA PRO A 797 10.38 5.75 -0.73
C PRO A 797 11.05 6.78 -1.63
N GLU A 798 11.78 6.33 -2.63
CA GLU A 798 12.43 7.21 -3.61
C GLU A 798 11.42 8.17 -4.26
N ALA A 799 10.24 7.66 -4.63
CA ALA A 799 9.12 8.43 -5.16
C ALA A 799 8.54 9.49 -4.20
N MET A 800 8.83 9.38 -2.90
CA MET A 800 8.37 10.32 -1.88
C MET A 800 9.48 11.28 -1.42
N MET A 801 10.68 11.22 -2.01
CA MET A 801 11.77 12.11 -1.67
C MET A 801 11.50 13.56 -2.13
N SER A 802 11.77 14.51 -1.23
CA SER A 802 11.59 15.94 -1.51
C SER A 802 12.42 16.76 -0.53
N GLY A 803 13.58 17.27 -0.97
CA GLY A 803 14.26 18.41 -0.35
C GLY A 803 14.78 18.26 1.09
N SER A 804 14.59 17.09 1.72
CA SER A 804 14.98 16.86 3.12
C SER A 804 16.46 16.47 3.21
N ILE A 805 17.22 17.28 3.94
CA ILE A 805 18.62 17.03 4.25
C ILE A 805 18.70 16.33 5.61
N VAL A 806 19.03 15.05 5.61
CA VAL A 806 19.07 14.18 6.81
C VAL A 806 20.29 13.25 6.76
N GLY A 807 20.69 12.76 7.93
CA GLY A 807 21.83 11.85 8.09
C GLY A 807 22.99 12.46 8.87
N THR A 808 24.06 11.69 8.97
CA THR A 808 25.28 12.09 9.70
C THR A 808 26.27 12.75 8.73
N PRO A 809 26.69 14.03 8.92
CA PRO A 809 27.41 14.82 7.91
C PRO A 809 28.57 14.15 7.17
N ILE A 810 29.40 13.37 7.87
CA ILE A 810 30.54 12.65 7.26
C ILE A 810 30.12 11.53 6.30
N HIS A 811 28.92 10.98 6.44
CA HIS A 811 28.37 9.92 5.59
C HIS A 811 27.40 10.46 4.53
N MET A 812 27.11 11.77 4.53
CA MET A 812 26.13 12.38 3.62
C MET A 812 26.80 12.69 2.27
N ALA A 813 26.19 12.21 1.20
CA ALA A 813 26.64 12.50 -0.16
C ALA A 813 26.45 13.98 -0.52
N PRO A 814 27.33 14.59 -1.33
CA PRO A 814 27.28 16.02 -1.68
C PRO A 814 25.94 16.49 -2.27
N GLU A 815 25.33 15.67 -3.13
CA GLU A 815 24.10 15.96 -3.87
C GLU A 815 22.84 15.97 -3.00
N LEU A 816 22.90 15.37 -1.80
CA LEU A 816 21.76 15.31 -0.87
C LEU A 816 21.23 16.72 -0.50
N PHE A 817 22.05 17.74 -0.72
CA PHE A 817 21.81 19.17 -0.41
C PHE A 817 21.19 19.94 -1.55
N THR A 818 21.23 19.39 -2.76
CA THR A 818 20.44 19.91 -3.87
C THR A 818 18.96 19.62 -3.65
N GLY A 819 18.63 18.72 -2.70
CA GLY A 819 17.28 18.23 -2.46
C GLY A 819 16.79 17.22 -3.50
N LYS A 820 17.60 16.94 -4.54
CA LYS A 820 17.37 15.98 -5.61
C LYS A 820 18.44 14.89 -5.53
N TYR A 821 18.05 13.71 -5.12
CA TYR A 821 18.93 12.56 -4.96
C TYR A 821 18.13 11.26 -5.08
N ASP A 822 18.83 10.16 -5.31
CA ASP A 822 18.30 8.81 -5.46
C ASP A 822 18.95 7.86 -4.44
N ASN A 823 18.85 6.55 -4.67
CA ASN A 823 19.43 5.52 -3.82
C ASN A 823 20.98 5.51 -3.80
N SER A 824 21.66 6.22 -4.71
CA SER A 824 23.13 6.27 -4.77
C SER A 824 23.77 6.98 -3.58
N VAL A 825 23.00 7.75 -2.80
CA VAL A 825 23.46 8.37 -1.54
C VAL A 825 23.84 7.32 -0.50
N ASP A 826 23.15 6.17 -0.50
CA ASP A 826 23.46 5.06 0.40
C ASP A 826 24.76 4.37 -0.04
N VAL A 827 25.05 4.31 -1.35
CA VAL A 827 26.32 3.78 -1.88
C VAL A 827 27.49 4.64 -1.44
N TYR A 828 27.33 5.97 -1.46
CA TYR A 828 28.32 6.89 -0.89
C TYR A 828 28.56 6.63 0.60
N ALA A 829 27.48 6.53 1.38
CA ALA A 829 27.56 6.27 2.81
C ALA A 829 28.24 4.92 3.11
N PHE A 830 27.99 3.90 2.28
CA PHE A 830 28.69 2.62 2.34
C PHE A 830 30.19 2.76 2.06
N GLY A 831 30.63 3.57 1.09
CA GLY A 831 32.05 3.82 0.85
C GLY A 831 32.76 4.36 2.10
N ILE A 832 32.14 5.31 2.80
CA ILE A 832 32.64 5.85 4.08
C ILE A 832 32.63 4.77 5.18
N LEU A 833 31.57 3.98 5.28
CA LEU A 833 31.49 2.87 6.23
C LEU A 833 32.59 1.81 5.98
N PHE A 834 32.84 1.50 4.70
CA PHE A 834 33.81 0.51 4.29
C PHE A 834 35.24 0.94 4.61
N TRP A 835 35.53 2.25 4.58
CA TRP A 835 36.79 2.79 5.10
C TRP A 835 37.02 2.44 6.58
N TYR A 836 36.00 2.60 7.44
CA TYR A 836 36.10 2.21 8.86
C TYR A 836 36.30 0.70 9.03
N LEU A 837 35.65 -0.12 8.19
CA LEU A 837 35.83 -1.57 8.18
C LEU A 837 37.23 -1.98 7.73
N CYS A 838 37.84 -1.27 6.77
CA CYS A 838 39.20 -1.52 6.33
C CYS A 838 40.24 -1.11 7.38
N THR A 839 40.10 0.08 7.98
CA THR A 839 40.99 0.53 9.08
C THR A 839 40.86 -0.33 10.33
N GLY A 840 39.69 -0.94 10.57
CA GLY A 840 39.41 -1.62 11.83
C GLY A 840 39.34 -0.67 13.03
N SER A 841 39.19 0.63 12.78
CA SER A 841 39.25 1.69 13.78
C SER A 841 37.94 2.48 13.78
N VAL A 842 37.67 3.17 14.88
CA VAL A 842 36.56 4.13 15.00
C VAL A 842 37.04 5.57 15.11
N LYS A 843 38.35 5.80 14.89
CA LYS A 843 38.93 7.15 14.85
C LYS A 843 38.42 7.87 13.62
N LEU A 844 38.12 9.16 13.79
CA LEU A 844 37.70 10.01 12.69
C LEU A 844 38.87 10.13 11.68
N PRO A 845 38.61 10.13 10.36
CA PRO A 845 39.65 10.40 9.38
C PRO A 845 40.33 11.76 9.63
N GLU A 846 41.64 11.83 9.43
CA GLU A 846 42.45 13.05 9.63
C GLU A 846 41.93 14.20 8.78
N ALA A 847 41.44 13.90 7.57
CA ALA A 847 40.82 14.87 6.66
C ALA A 847 39.64 15.63 7.29
N PHE A 848 39.00 15.04 8.30
CA PHE A 848 37.81 15.56 8.96
C PHE A 848 38.03 15.96 10.43
N GLU A 849 39.09 15.47 11.07
CA GLU A 849 39.41 15.73 12.48
C GLU A 849 39.60 17.24 12.77
N LYS A 850 40.11 17.98 11.77
CA LYS A 850 40.35 19.43 11.89
C LYS A 850 39.10 20.29 11.69
N CYS A 851 37.95 19.70 11.36
CA CYS A 851 36.70 20.44 11.14
C CYS A 851 36.08 20.81 12.48
N SER A 852 35.97 22.11 12.78
CA SER A 852 35.45 22.59 14.08
C SER A 852 33.91 22.66 14.14
N SER A 853 33.23 22.58 12.99
CA SER A 853 31.77 22.60 12.90
C SER A 853 31.23 21.66 11.83
N LYS A 854 29.93 21.34 11.94
CA LYS A 854 29.21 20.58 10.90
C LYS A 854 29.26 21.30 9.54
N ASP A 855 29.17 22.63 9.52
CA ASP A 855 29.21 23.42 8.28
C ASP A 855 30.60 23.44 7.63
N GLN A 856 31.67 23.40 8.42
CA GLN A 856 33.02 23.25 7.88
C GLN A 856 33.25 21.86 7.28
N LEU A 857 32.87 20.82 8.02
CA LEU A 857 32.92 19.44 7.53
C LEU A 857 32.13 19.32 6.22
N TRP A 858 30.96 19.93 6.20
CA TRP A 858 30.07 20.01 5.05
C TRP A 858 30.72 20.64 3.83
N ASN A 859 31.28 21.85 3.98
CA ASN A 859 31.94 22.55 2.89
C ASN A 859 33.16 21.80 2.35
N ASN A 860 33.87 21.07 3.21
CA ASN A 860 35.00 20.24 2.80
C ASN A 860 34.53 19.04 1.97
N VAL A 861 33.46 18.33 2.39
CA VAL A 861 32.88 17.23 1.62
C VAL A 861 32.42 17.71 0.22
N LYS A 862 31.76 18.88 0.14
CA LYS A 862 31.37 19.53 -1.13
C LYS A 862 32.56 19.85 -2.04
N LYS A 863 33.70 20.24 -1.47
CA LYS A 863 34.94 20.51 -2.20
C LYS A 863 35.70 19.25 -2.62
N GLY A 864 35.14 18.07 -2.33
CA GLY A 864 35.76 16.79 -2.69
C GLY A 864 36.65 16.19 -1.61
N SER A 865 36.68 16.73 -0.38
CA SER A 865 37.44 16.09 0.70
C SER A 865 36.85 14.71 1.03
N ARG A 866 37.74 13.72 1.15
CA ARG A 866 37.44 12.32 1.47
C ARG A 866 38.43 11.81 2.53
N PRO A 867 38.11 10.72 3.24
CA PRO A 867 39.07 10.04 4.11
C PRO A 867 40.39 9.73 3.39
N GLU A 868 41.49 9.80 4.13
CA GLU A 868 42.83 9.48 3.66
C GLU A 868 43.03 7.98 3.42
N ARG A 869 43.96 7.63 2.52
CA ARG A 869 44.43 6.24 2.38
C ARG A 869 45.43 5.93 3.49
N VAL A 870 45.12 4.96 4.33
CA VAL A 870 46.00 4.54 5.43
C VAL A 870 47.05 3.53 4.92
N ALA A 871 48.25 3.57 5.50
CA ALA A 871 49.32 2.62 5.17
C ALA A 871 48.89 1.17 5.44
N GLY A 872 49.10 0.27 4.47
CA GLY A 872 48.67 -1.13 4.54
C GLY A 872 47.26 -1.40 4.01
N PHE A 873 46.58 -0.41 3.44
CA PHE A 873 45.33 -0.63 2.72
C PHE A 873 45.54 -1.43 1.44
N ASP A 874 44.78 -2.52 1.33
CA ASP A 874 44.65 -3.29 0.10
C ASP A 874 44.16 -2.41 -1.06
N GLU A 875 44.74 -2.62 -2.24
CA GLU A 875 44.51 -1.80 -3.42
C GLU A 875 43.07 -1.94 -3.94
N GLU A 876 42.53 -3.16 -4.00
CA GLU A 876 41.16 -3.37 -4.49
C GLU A 876 40.13 -2.84 -3.50
N CYS A 877 40.39 -2.96 -2.18
CA CYS A 877 39.56 -2.31 -1.15
C CYS A 877 39.50 -0.79 -1.37
N TRP A 878 40.66 -0.17 -1.62
CA TRP A 878 40.78 1.28 -1.85
C TRP A 878 40.04 1.72 -3.11
N GLN A 879 40.24 1.02 -4.23
CA GLN A 879 39.54 1.30 -5.49
C GLN A 879 38.02 1.15 -5.35
N LEU A 880 37.57 0.13 -4.62
CA LEU A 880 36.13 -0.09 -4.41
C LEU A 880 35.50 1.03 -3.56
N MET A 881 36.13 1.45 -2.45
CA MET A 881 35.60 2.56 -1.65
C MET A 881 35.66 3.89 -2.42
N GLU A 882 36.69 4.11 -3.24
CA GLU A 882 36.79 5.29 -4.09
C GLU A 882 35.69 5.38 -5.15
N ALA A 883 35.37 4.25 -5.78
CA ALA A 883 34.24 4.17 -6.69
C ALA A 883 32.90 4.46 -5.97
N CYS A 884 32.73 3.94 -4.74
CA CYS A 884 31.49 4.13 -3.97
C CYS A 884 31.24 5.59 -3.57
N TRP A 885 32.28 6.35 -3.18
CA TRP A 885 32.12 7.74 -2.73
C TRP A 885 32.41 8.81 -3.79
N ASN A 886 32.27 8.43 -5.07
CA ASN A 886 32.48 9.33 -6.21
C ASN A 886 31.61 10.60 -6.08
N GLY A 887 32.19 11.75 -6.46
CA GLY A 887 31.49 13.04 -6.43
C GLY A 887 30.29 13.10 -7.38
N ASP A 888 30.37 12.41 -8.52
CA ASP A 888 29.25 12.22 -9.43
C ASP A 888 28.43 10.98 -9.03
N PRO A 889 27.15 11.13 -8.66
CA PRO A 889 26.29 10.01 -8.30
C PRO A 889 26.14 8.95 -9.40
N SER A 890 26.15 9.38 -10.68
CA SER A 890 25.95 8.50 -11.84
C SER A 890 27.14 7.57 -12.11
N LEU A 891 28.32 7.93 -11.61
CA LEU A 891 29.55 7.14 -11.74
C LEU A 891 29.74 6.14 -10.60
N ARG A 892 28.89 6.17 -9.57
CA ARG A 892 28.98 5.23 -8.46
C ARG A 892 28.53 3.83 -8.92
N PRO A 893 29.21 2.76 -8.46
CA PRO A 893 28.85 1.42 -8.84
C PRO A 893 27.49 1.04 -8.26
N LEU A 894 26.70 0.30 -9.03
CA LEU A 894 25.50 -0.34 -8.51
C LEU A 894 25.90 -1.38 -7.44
N LEU A 895 25.07 -1.55 -6.40
CA LEU A 895 25.33 -2.53 -5.35
C LEU A 895 25.45 -3.98 -5.88
N GLY A 896 24.85 -4.27 -7.03
CA GLY A 896 25.01 -5.54 -7.75
C GLY A 896 26.43 -5.80 -8.29
N ILE A 897 27.24 -4.76 -8.44
CA ILE A 897 28.67 -4.81 -8.79
C ILE A 897 29.53 -4.79 -7.52
N VAL A 898 29.15 -3.98 -6.53
CA VAL A 898 29.88 -3.85 -5.25
C VAL A 898 29.97 -5.20 -4.53
N GLN A 899 28.87 -5.96 -4.46
CA GLN A 899 28.83 -7.23 -3.74
C GLN A 899 29.79 -8.29 -4.31
N PRO A 900 29.77 -8.63 -5.62
CA PRO A 900 30.75 -9.55 -6.20
C PRO A 900 32.20 -9.10 -6.02
N SER A 901 32.49 -7.81 -6.20
CA SER A 901 33.85 -7.28 -6.00
C SER A 901 34.32 -7.49 -4.55
N LEU A 902 33.45 -7.21 -3.57
CA LEU A 902 33.76 -7.42 -2.16
C LEU A 902 33.92 -8.90 -1.79
N GLN A 903 33.15 -9.80 -2.43
CA GLN A 903 33.33 -11.26 -2.27
C GLN A 903 34.70 -11.71 -2.76
N SER A 904 35.10 -11.27 -3.97
CA SER A 904 36.43 -11.56 -4.54
C SER A 904 37.57 -11.05 -3.65
N ILE A 905 37.45 -9.81 -3.13
CA ILE A 905 38.41 -9.24 -2.18
C ILE A 905 38.51 -10.11 -0.91
N MET A 906 37.37 -10.52 -0.36
CA MET A 906 37.35 -11.34 0.87
C MET A 906 37.98 -12.71 0.64
N GLU A 907 37.70 -13.37 -0.48
CA GLU A 907 38.31 -14.65 -0.84
C GLU A 907 39.82 -14.52 -1.02
N ARG A 908 40.29 -13.48 -1.71
CA ARG A 908 41.73 -13.22 -1.90
C ARG A 908 42.46 -12.94 -0.59
N LEU A 909 41.88 -12.09 0.27
CA LEU A 909 42.53 -11.66 1.52
C LEU A 909 42.40 -12.68 2.66
N CYS A 910 41.36 -13.53 2.66
CA CYS A 910 41.05 -14.44 3.76
C CYS A 910 41.08 -15.93 3.36
N GLY A 911 41.30 -16.27 2.10
CA GLY A 911 41.21 -17.64 1.55
C GLY A 911 42.44 -18.51 1.76
N CYS A 912 43.64 -17.96 1.93
CA CYS A 912 44.89 -18.73 2.07
C CYS A 912 45.11 -19.44 3.43
N GLY A 913 44.10 -19.52 4.30
CA GLY A 913 44.25 -20.00 5.68
C GLY A 913 43.93 -21.49 5.94
N SER A 914 43.37 -22.24 4.97
CA SER A 914 42.89 -23.61 5.22
C SER A 914 43.83 -24.73 4.76
N GLU A 915 44.88 -24.45 3.97
CA GLU A 915 45.74 -25.52 3.41
C GLU A 915 47.11 -25.70 4.10
N GLN A 916 47.51 -24.84 5.05
CA GLN A 916 48.85 -24.90 5.68
C GLN A 916 48.89 -25.51 7.08
N LYS A 917 47.84 -26.18 7.57
CA LYS A 917 47.83 -26.83 8.90
C LYS A 917 47.94 -28.36 8.89
N SER A 918 48.18 -29.01 7.75
CA SER A 918 48.23 -30.48 7.66
C SER A 918 49.59 -31.09 7.31
N SER A 919 50.69 -30.32 7.20
CA SER A 919 51.97 -30.85 6.71
C SER A 919 53.16 -30.83 7.69
N SER A 920 52.95 -30.74 9.01
CA SER A 920 54.08 -30.68 9.95
C SER A 920 53.91 -31.50 11.24
N LEU A 921 53.34 -32.70 11.16
CA LEU A 921 53.28 -33.66 12.28
C LEU A 921 53.40 -35.13 11.85
N GLU A 922 54.26 -35.42 10.87
CA GLU A 922 54.80 -36.78 10.66
C GLU A 922 56.32 -36.65 10.48
N ASP A 923 57.05 -36.66 11.61
CA ASP A 923 58.43 -37.14 11.72
C ASP A 923 58.95 -36.82 13.14
N SER A 924 58.77 -37.75 14.08
CA SER A 924 59.75 -38.19 15.10
C SER A 924 59.09 -38.86 16.33
N ASN A 925 59.31 -40.19 16.40
CA ASN A 925 59.31 -41.13 17.55
C ASN A 925 58.13 -41.17 18.53
#